data_AF-A0A0D0TGH6-F1
#
_entry.id   AF-A0A0D0TGH6-F1
#
_cell.length_a   1.000
_cell.length_b   1.000
_cell.length_c   1.000
_cell.angle_alpha   90.00
_cell.angle_beta   90.00
_cell.angle_gamma   90.00
#
_symmetry.space_group_name_H-M   'P 1'
#
loop_
_entity.id
_entity.type
_entity.pdbx_description
1 polymer ?
#
loop_
_entity_poly.entity_id
_entity_poly.type
_entity_poly.pdbx_seq_one_letter_code
_entity_poly.pdbx_strand_id
1 'polypeptide(L)'
;MSPLPPAADWLVLFRPDSTLAIYPRTHLTHSRAPPAGPRPPLPFAPAHGPTFTVLTSSRLFLFHPQQQLPDTWRMNVIQCPLHTRWHATSAGPNPPDDDSPIDRGWMGIVPGAQGVWVGWQRGNTTGVLRAEVGVDKAGNHFIQTLPMTLPVMTPPPFQGVDRRIKIHGTLQSMSFIFQPFHQAKDETVAEKVAAVLVYEDHVFTPPESIRRTRLETVAFERRPIQLAPGFSEISGGNTELSSMWEWASDSSTRTTIQTLQPLHAVPPYSFALAVISSDGRTRSRVHLDLCAKQWNPKGHYPIKGIRGDLTTLVLSQGAERAQLGLCAVVDQYRSQHVGVVNKLDEQPILGELPESASDTEKYAAWAATSIILAERQDTNWSDVIHALQAILPPSSRDELTLSIVQRIYNLAADEIDMDQLFLVSRVQIALLSVFFKDNAADARLALATDILRLNEASELVDRCATFDDDRSITFDLDSIWPLIAVFDWAISVIARAMRQAVLVGASAEWQGSNDSLVKNPHCPLLILLHPTLRSLCIRILSQLHQLSIFLSTLDRPILQPENKVLPASNTRDPMATVVAREQIRDIPLRHGVDVEQWGRALESVTMTPDQTDIDQSLIQLSITPLYPHLAALLKILHTSSTLFTVEYIQNLDLDLDLNQNLNQRVVYDAIDWSILHRAGAGGDKYGDKTKEVVVCDRCGWQTEALTKSAPAPAPAPAPVSAANTISPWAEWKSQAEENCICGGTWVRKQVEMED
;
A
#
# COMPACT_ATOMS: atom_id res chain seq x y z
N MET A 1 -1.72 -13.61 -17.63
CA MET A 1 -3.05 -12.96 -17.48
C MET A 1 -3.67 -13.36 -16.15
N SER A 2 -3.17 -12.78 -15.06
CA SER A 2 -4.08 -12.42 -13.98
C SER A 2 -5.06 -11.42 -14.57
N PRO A 3 -6.39 -11.65 -14.60
CA PRO A 3 -7.30 -10.65 -15.11
C PRO A 3 -7.18 -9.41 -14.23
N LEU A 4 -7.05 -8.23 -14.86
CA LEU A 4 -7.37 -6.96 -14.21
C LEU A 4 -8.65 -7.17 -13.40
N PRO A 5 -8.69 -6.86 -12.09
CA PRO A 5 -9.94 -6.92 -11.35
C PRO A 5 -10.91 -6.02 -12.12
N PRO A 6 -12.01 -6.57 -12.67
CA PRO A 6 -12.72 -5.90 -13.74
C PRO A 6 -13.18 -4.53 -13.24
N ALA A 7 -12.66 -3.48 -13.88
CA ALA A 7 -13.09 -2.11 -13.72
C ALA A 7 -14.51 -1.99 -14.30
N ALA A 8 -15.45 -2.57 -13.58
CA ALA A 8 -16.83 -2.63 -13.95
C ALA A 8 -17.47 -1.32 -13.50
N ASP A 9 -17.55 -0.38 -14.43
CA ASP A 9 -18.28 0.87 -14.26
C ASP A 9 -19.78 0.58 -14.16
N TRP A 10 -20.22 0.29 -12.92
CA TRP A 10 -21.64 0.12 -12.62
C TRP A 10 -22.30 1.49 -12.58
N LEU A 11 -23.16 1.74 -13.56
CA LEU A 11 -24.00 2.92 -13.59
C LEU A 11 -25.11 2.78 -12.53
N VAL A 12 -24.77 3.12 -11.27
CA VAL A 12 -25.74 3.13 -10.17
C VAL A 12 -26.73 4.27 -10.45
N LEU A 13 -27.90 3.91 -10.97
CA LEU A 13 -28.99 4.82 -11.37
C LEU A 13 -29.61 5.62 -10.20
N PHE A 14 -29.09 5.44 -8.99
CA PHE A 14 -29.58 6.00 -7.74
C PHE A 14 -28.41 6.58 -6.96
N ARG A 15 -28.64 7.70 -6.26
CA ARG A 15 -27.62 8.28 -5.37
C ARG A 15 -27.52 7.41 -4.10
N PRO A 16 -26.37 6.79 -3.79
CA PRO A 16 -26.22 6.01 -2.57
C PRO A 16 -26.11 6.95 -1.36
N ASP A 17 -26.77 6.59 -0.27
CA ASP A 17 -26.63 7.28 1.02
C ASP A 17 -25.43 6.74 1.80
N SER A 18 -25.11 5.46 1.62
CA SER A 18 -23.92 4.81 2.18
C SER A 18 -23.54 3.57 1.35
N THR A 19 -22.26 3.23 1.32
CA THR A 19 -21.71 2.01 0.69
C THR A 19 -20.71 1.35 1.64
N LEU A 20 -20.71 0.03 1.72
CA LEU A 20 -19.95 -0.72 2.71
C LEU A 20 -19.45 -2.07 2.15
N ALA A 21 -18.14 -2.27 2.11
CA ALA A 21 -17.54 -3.53 1.70
C ALA A 21 -17.68 -4.61 2.80
N ILE A 22 -17.92 -5.86 2.40
CA ILE A 22 -18.03 -7.00 3.31
C ILE A 22 -16.72 -7.81 3.37
N TYR A 23 -16.04 -7.98 2.22
CA TYR A 23 -14.77 -8.73 2.06
C TYR A 23 -13.88 -8.09 0.99
N PRO A 24 -12.54 -8.33 1.01
CA PRO A 24 -11.77 -9.00 2.08
C PRO A 24 -11.59 -8.11 3.32
N ARG A 25 -11.06 -8.68 4.41
CA ARG A 25 -10.73 -7.93 5.64
C ARG A 25 -9.35 -8.29 6.14
N THR A 26 -8.64 -7.28 6.61
CA THR A 26 -7.28 -7.38 7.15
C THR A 26 -7.35 -7.63 8.66
N HIS A 27 -6.66 -8.67 9.12
CA HIS A 27 -6.57 -9.03 10.54
C HIS A 27 -5.09 -9.08 10.98
N LEU A 28 -4.83 -8.72 12.24
CA LEU A 28 -3.49 -8.77 12.83
C LEU A 28 -3.15 -10.23 13.23
N THR A 29 -1.90 -10.63 13.03
CA THR A 29 -1.44 -12.04 13.08
C THR A 29 -1.24 -12.61 14.48
N HIS A 30 -1.05 -11.77 15.50
CA HIS A 30 -0.67 -12.22 16.86
C HIS A 30 -1.86 -12.69 17.72
N SER A 31 -3.09 -12.51 17.25
CA SER A 31 -4.27 -13.16 17.81
C SER A 31 -5.33 -13.27 16.71
N ARG A 32 -6.18 -14.31 16.74
CA ARG A 32 -7.37 -14.34 15.88
C ARG A 32 -8.30 -13.21 16.33
N ALA A 33 -8.22 -12.07 15.65
CA ALA A 33 -9.21 -11.01 15.79
C ALA A 33 -10.61 -11.62 15.61
N PRO A 34 -11.60 -11.23 16.44
CA PRO A 34 -12.93 -11.79 16.34
C PRO A 34 -13.51 -11.49 14.95
N PRO A 35 -14.20 -12.46 14.30
CA PRO A 35 -14.70 -12.27 12.95
C PRO A 35 -15.61 -11.04 12.92
N ALA A 36 -15.24 -10.06 12.11
CA ALA A 36 -16.05 -8.87 11.91
C ALA A 36 -17.00 -9.10 10.74
N GLY A 37 -18.30 -8.97 10.98
CA GLY A 37 -19.31 -9.11 9.95
C GLY A 37 -19.64 -10.54 9.54
N PRO A 38 -20.42 -10.68 8.46
CA PRO A 38 -20.77 -11.99 7.93
C PRO A 38 -19.52 -12.77 7.51
N ARG A 39 -19.64 -14.09 7.35
CA ARG A 39 -18.52 -14.95 6.92
C ARG A 39 -18.49 -15.08 5.39
N PRO A 40 -17.31 -15.00 4.75
CA PRO A 40 -17.22 -15.19 3.31
C PRO A 40 -17.69 -16.63 2.97
N PRO A 41 -18.47 -16.80 1.89
CA PRO A 41 -18.87 -18.14 1.48
C PRO A 41 -17.67 -18.95 1.01
N LEU A 42 -17.75 -20.27 1.07
CA LEU A 42 -16.76 -21.16 0.46
C LEU A 42 -17.22 -21.50 -0.97
N PRO A 43 -16.42 -21.31 -2.04
CA PRO A 43 -15.05 -20.78 -2.09
C PRO A 43 -14.99 -19.31 -2.58
N PHE A 44 -14.97 -18.35 -1.65
CA PHE A 44 -14.69 -16.95 -1.96
C PHE A 44 -13.19 -16.74 -2.28
N ALA A 45 -12.90 -16.07 -3.39
CA ALA A 45 -11.56 -15.58 -3.73
C ALA A 45 -11.63 -14.09 -4.07
N PRO A 46 -10.72 -13.23 -3.55
CA PRO A 46 -10.73 -11.80 -3.84
C PRO A 46 -10.67 -11.45 -5.34
N ALA A 47 -9.99 -12.28 -6.14
CA ALA A 47 -9.87 -12.14 -7.59
C ALA A 47 -11.21 -12.19 -8.36
N HIS A 48 -12.28 -12.71 -7.74
CA HIS A 48 -13.59 -12.85 -8.39
C HIS A 48 -14.46 -11.59 -8.30
N GLY A 49 -14.02 -10.58 -7.54
CA GLY A 49 -14.72 -9.30 -7.35
C GLY A 49 -15.18 -9.04 -5.91
N PRO A 50 -15.39 -7.76 -5.54
CA PRO A 50 -15.76 -7.39 -4.17
C PRO A 50 -17.21 -7.78 -3.85
N THR A 51 -17.49 -8.07 -2.59
CA THR A 51 -18.88 -8.17 -2.07
C THR A 51 -19.16 -6.97 -1.18
N PHE A 52 -20.22 -6.21 -1.44
CA PHE A 52 -20.54 -4.97 -0.74
C PHE A 52 -22.04 -4.71 -0.65
N THR A 53 -22.46 -3.99 0.39
CA THR A 53 -23.84 -3.47 0.51
C THR A 53 -23.91 -2.00 0.12
N VAL A 54 -25.02 -1.59 -0.50
CA VAL A 54 -25.34 -0.18 -0.81
C VAL A 54 -26.68 0.17 -0.20
N LEU A 55 -26.71 1.25 0.58
CA LEU A 55 -27.91 1.83 1.13
C LEU A 55 -28.37 2.99 0.23
N THR A 56 -29.66 3.00 -0.08
CA THR A 56 -30.34 4.07 -0.80
C THR A 56 -31.52 4.58 0.00
N SER A 57 -32.16 5.64 -0.49
CA SER A 57 -33.29 6.26 0.19
C SER A 57 -34.50 5.34 0.38
N SER A 58 -34.60 4.19 -0.29
CA SER A 58 -35.73 3.25 -0.13
C SER A 58 -35.35 1.78 0.07
N ARG A 59 -34.13 1.37 -0.29
CA ARG A 59 -33.72 -0.04 -0.30
C ARG A 59 -32.27 -0.26 0.14
N LEU A 60 -32.02 -1.44 0.68
CA LEU A 60 -30.69 -1.99 0.90
C LEU A 60 -30.38 -3.01 -0.19
N PHE A 61 -29.26 -2.84 -0.87
CA PHE A 61 -28.77 -3.73 -1.92
C PHE A 61 -27.54 -4.50 -1.44
N LEU A 62 -27.45 -5.78 -1.83
CA LEU A 62 -26.25 -6.61 -1.74
C LEU A 62 -25.72 -6.85 -3.15
N PHE A 63 -24.50 -6.40 -3.41
CA PHE A 63 -23.74 -6.69 -4.62
C PHE A 63 -22.75 -7.82 -4.31
N HIS A 64 -22.79 -8.89 -5.10
CA HIS A 64 -21.89 -10.04 -4.93
C HIS A 64 -21.46 -10.63 -6.29
N PRO A 65 -20.25 -11.21 -6.40
CA PRO A 65 -19.85 -11.93 -7.59
C PRO A 65 -20.61 -13.26 -7.69
N GLN A 66 -20.92 -13.70 -8.90
CA GLN A 66 -21.45 -15.02 -9.21
C GLN A 66 -20.92 -15.50 -10.57
N GLN A 67 -20.43 -16.74 -10.59
CA GLN A 67 -19.98 -17.42 -11.80
C GLN A 67 -21.16 -17.74 -12.72
N GLN A 68 -21.02 -17.50 -14.03
CA GLN A 68 -22.00 -17.91 -15.05
C GLN A 68 -21.53 -19.07 -15.93
N LEU A 69 -20.24 -19.07 -16.27
CA LEU A 69 -19.54 -20.05 -17.09
C LEU A 69 -18.18 -20.31 -16.43
N PRO A 70 -17.43 -21.35 -16.83
CA PRO A 70 -16.00 -21.44 -16.51
C PRO A 70 -15.32 -20.10 -16.80
N ASP A 71 -14.52 -19.63 -15.84
CA ASP A 71 -13.71 -18.42 -15.87
C ASP A 71 -14.43 -17.06 -16.07
N THR A 72 -15.76 -17.01 -16.21
CA THR A 72 -16.52 -15.74 -16.27
C THR A 72 -17.34 -15.46 -15.02
N TRP A 73 -17.07 -14.32 -14.38
CA TRP A 73 -17.79 -13.81 -13.21
C TRP A 73 -18.58 -12.56 -13.57
N ARG A 74 -19.80 -12.44 -13.04
CA ARG A 74 -20.59 -11.20 -13.06
C ARG A 74 -20.91 -10.73 -11.65
N MET A 75 -21.15 -9.44 -11.47
CA MET A 75 -21.82 -8.96 -10.27
C MET A 75 -23.33 -9.17 -10.39
N ASN A 76 -23.92 -9.79 -9.37
CA ASN A 76 -25.35 -9.91 -9.17
C ASN A 76 -25.79 -9.00 -8.01
N VAL A 77 -27.07 -8.62 -8.03
CA VAL A 77 -27.67 -7.69 -7.07
C VAL A 77 -28.90 -8.33 -6.44
N ILE A 78 -28.96 -8.29 -5.11
CA ILE A 78 -30.13 -8.69 -4.32
C ILE A 78 -30.62 -7.47 -3.55
N GLN A 79 -31.94 -7.26 -3.45
CA GLN A 79 -32.54 -6.08 -2.84
C GLN A 79 -33.50 -6.44 -1.69
N CYS A 80 -33.45 -5.67 -0.60
CA CYS A 80 -34.33 -5.77 0.55
C CYS A 80 -34.96 -4.41 0.93
N PRO A 81 -36.18 -4.40 1.48
CA PRO A 81 -36.82 -3.22 2.05
C PRO A 81 -36.16 -2.85 3.39
N LEU A 82 -36.30 -1.59 3.80
CA LEU A 82 -35.66 -1.07 5.02
C LEU A 82 -36.51 -1.27 6.26
N HIS A 83 -37.83 -1.07 6.16
CA HIS A 83 -38.71 -0.97 7.33
C HIS A 83 -39.40 -2.28 7.72
N THR A 84 -39.19 -3.36 6.95
CA THR A 84 -39.85 -4.66 7.18
C THR A 84 -38.84 -5.81 7.28
N ARG A 85 -39.21 -6.85 8.02
CA ARG A 85 -38.44 -8.10 8.06
C ARG A 85 -38.61 -8.82 6.74
N TRP A 86 -37.53 -8.97 5.98
CA TRP A 86 -37.55 -9.59 4.65
C TRP A 86 -36.36 -10.55 4.50
N HIS A 87 -36.50 -11.53 3.61
CA HIS A 87 -35.41 -12.45 3.23
C HIS A 87 -35.42 -12.58 1.71
N ALA A 88 -34.43 -11.99 1.04
CA ALA A 88 -34.28 -12.04 -0.40
C ALA A 88 -33.12 -12.97 -0.79
N THR A 89 -33.31 -13.72 -1.87
CA THR A 89 -32.27 -14.53 -2.54
C THR A 89 -32.21 -14.12 -4.02
N SER A 90 -31.16 -14.53 -4.72
CA SER A 90 -30.98 -14.26 -6.16
C SER A 90 -32.10 -14.80 -7.07
N ALA A 91 -32.91 -15.75 -6.58
CA ALA A 91 -34.07 -16.32 -7.27
C ALA A 91 -35.42 -16.05 -6.54
N GLY A 92 -35.40 -15.18 -5.52
CA GLY A 92 -36.57 -14.88 -4.69
C GLY A 92 -37.55 -13.90 -5.34
N PRO A 93 -38.76 -13.75 -4.77
CA PRO A 93 -39.68 -12.70 -5.17
C PRO A 93 -39.06 -11.32 -4.90
N ASN A 94 -39.35 -10.35 -5.77
CA ASN A 94 -38.97 -8.96 -5.53
C ASN A 94 -39.56 -8.46 -4.19
N PRO A 95 -38.83 -7.61 -3.46
CA PRO A 95 -39.36 -6.98 -2.26
C PRO A 95 -40.55 -6.08 -2.61
N PRO A 96 -41.48 -5.86 -1.67
CA PRO A 96 -42.55 -4.89 -1.86
C PRO A 96 -41.96 -3.49 -2.12
N ASP A 97 -42.71 -2.65 -2.82
CA ASP A 97 -42.39 -1.24 -2.93
C ASP A 97 -42.54 -0.57 -1.56
N ASP A 98 -41.50 0.15 -1.16
CA ASP A 98 -41.40 0.79 0.15
C ASP A 98 -41.64 2.30 -0.04
N ASP A 99 -42.90 2.72 0.10
CA ASP A 99 -43.37 4.11 -0.08
C ASP A 99 -42.78 5.10 0.97
N SER A 100 -41.82 4.66 1.78
CA SER A 100 -41.31 5.33 2.96
C SER A 100 -39.82 5.68 2.84
N PRO A 101 -39.46 6.65 1.97
CA PRO A 101 -38.07 7.02 1.79
C PRO A 101 -37.45 7.58 3.08
N ILE A 102 -36.16 7.29 3.28
CA ILE A 102 -35.30 7.83 4.34
C ILE A 102 -34.60 9.09 3.83
N ASP A 103 -34.33 10.03 4.73
CA ASP A 103 -33.62 11.29 4.44
C ASP A 103 -32.10 11.14 4.56
N ARG A 104 -31.66 10.20 5.42
CA ARG A 104 -30.25 9.90 5.73
C ARG A 104 -30.12 8.44 6.15
N GLY A 105 -28.97 7.85 5.82
CA GLY A 105 -28.64 6.47 6.17
C GLY A 105 -27.17 6.28 6.50
N TRP A 106 -26.88 5.29 7.35
CA TRP A 106 -25.54 4.93 7.81
C TRP A 106 -25.39 3.42 7.79
N MET A 107 -24.18 2.91 7.52
CA MET A 107 -23.88 1.48 7.63
C MET A 107 -22.57 1.26 8.39
N GLY A 108 -22.48 0.14 9.10
CA GLY A 108 -21.26 -0.28 9.78
C GLY A 108 -21.26 -1.76 10.11
N ILE A 109 -20.12 -2.27 10.57
CA ILE A 109 -19.94 -3.69 10.87
C ILE A 109 -19.14 -3.81 12.16
N VAL A 110 -19.56 -4.73 13.02
CA VAL A 110 -19.04 -4.81 14.38
C VAL A 110 -18.23 -6.09 14.58
N PRO A 111 -17.01 -6.01 15.14
CA PRO A 111 -16.21 -7.20 15.50
C PRO A 111 -17.00 -8.14 16.41
N GLY A 112 -17.01 -9.44 16.07
CA GLY A 112 -17.76 -10.48 16.79
C GLY A 112 -19.22 -10.65 16.36
N ALA A 113 -19.80 -9.75 15.57
CA ALA A 113 -21.19 -9.84 15.09
C ALA A 113 -21.25 -10.21 13.60
N GLN A 114 -22.13 -11.16 13.23
CA GLN A 114 -22.19 -11.71 11.86
C GLN A 114 -23.08 -10.93 10.87
N GLY A 115 -23.56 -9.74 11.25
CA GLY A 115 -24.45 -8.91 10.44
C GLY A 115 -23.84 -7.58 10.04
N VAL A 116 -24.34 -7.01 8.94
CA VAL A 116 -24.19 -5.59 8.61
C VAL A 116 -25.24 -4.81 9.41
N TRP A 117 -24.84 -3.72 10.04
CA TRP A 117 -25.72 -2.85 10.82
C TRP A 117 -26.01 -1.59 10.01
N VAL A 118 -27.29 -1.22 9.94
CA VAL A 118 -27.77 -0.14 9.08
C VAL A 118 -28.66 0.80 9.90
N GLY A 119 -28.30 2.06 9.96
CA GLY A 119 -29.06 3.12 10.60
C GLY A 119 -29.80 3.96 9.57
N TRP A 120 -30.98 4.46 9.91
CA TRP A 120 -31.75 5.34 9.03
C TRP A 120 -32.49 6.44 9.80
N GLN A 121 -32.77 7.54 9.11
CA GLN A 121 -33.59 8.65 9.60
C GLN A 121 -34.68 9.02 8.59
N ARG A 122 -35.89 9.30 9.07
CA ARG A 122 -37.01 9.84 8.29
C ARG A 122 -37.73 10.92 9.11
N GLY A 123 -37.56 12.17 8.73
CA GLY A 123 -38.01 13.33 9.50
C GLY A 123 -37.45 13.29 10.93
N ASN A 124 -38.36 13.16 11.89
CA ASN A 124 -38.05 13.06 13.32
C ASN A 124 -37.95 11.61 13.83
N THR A 125 -38.18 10.60 12.99
CA THR A 125 -38.01 9.20 13.36
C THR A 125 -36.65 8.68 12.94
N THR A 126 -36.07 7.81 13.76
CA THR A 126 -34.80 7.13 13.50
C THR A 126 -34.96 5.65 13.83
N GLY A 127 -34.23 4.80 13.14
CA GLY A 127 -34.27 3.36 13.35
C GLY A 127 -32.96 2.69 13.00
N VAL A 128 -32.85 1.44 13.41
CA VAL A 128 -31.73 0.55 13.06
C VAL A 128 -32.32 -0.72 12.47
N LEU A 129 -31.65 -1.30 11.48
CA LEU A 129 -31.91 -2.66 11.03
C LEU A 129 -30.60 -3.45 10.99
N ARG A 130 -30.68 -4.74 11.25
CA ARG A 130 -29.59 -5.70 11.06
C ARG A 130 -29.82 -6.43 9.75
N ALA A 131 -28.84 -6.39 8.86
CA ALA A 131 -28.82 -7.13 7.60
C ALA A 131 -27.90 -8.33 7.75
N GLU A 132 -28.48 -9.52 7.86
CA GLU A 132 -27.76 -10.78 7.77
C GLU A 132 -27.46 -11.08 6.29
N VAL A 133 -26.22 -11.38 5.97
CA VAL A 133 -25.77 -11.73 4.61
C VAL A 133 -25.11 -13.10 4.68
N GLY A 134 -25.44 -13.98 3.74
CA GLY A 134 -24.87 -15.32 3.73
C GLY A 134 -25.15 -16.06 2.44
N VAL A 135 -24.87 -17.35 2.46
CA VAL A 135 -25.19 -18.30 1.39
C VAL A 135 -26.03 -19.44 1.96
N ASP A 136 -27.10 -19.80 1.26
CA ASP A 136 -28.01 -20.88 1.66
C ASP A 136 -27.40 -22.28 1.42
N LYS A 137 -28.10 -23.33 1.85
CA LYS A 137 -27.65 -24.73 1.66
C LYS A 137 -27.56 -25.16 0.18
N ALA A 138 -28.10 -24.36 -0.75
CA ALA A 138 -28.09 -24.60 -2.20
C ALA A 138 -27.05 -23.73 -2.94
N GLY A 139 -26.25 -22.92 -2.23
CA GLY A 139 -25.21 -22.08 -2.83
C GLY A 139 -25.68 -20.69 -3.28
N ASN A 140 -26.95 -20.31 -3.03
CA ASN A 140 -27.45 -18.98 -3.39
C ASN A 140 -27.10 -17.97 -2.30
N HIS A 141 -26.66 -16.79 -2.73
CA HIS A 141 -26.50 -15.65 -1.82
C HIS A 141 -27.88 -15.17 -1.34
N PHE A 142 -27.95 -14.77 -0.08
CA PHE A 142 -29.13 -14.16 0.52
C PHE A 142 -28.77 -12.92 1.32
N ILE A 143 -29.75 -12.03 1.45
CA ILE A 143 -29.75 -10.94 2.42
C ILE A 143 -31.08 -10.92 3.17
N GLN A 144 -31.01 -10.86 4.49
CA GLN A 144 -32.18 -10.82 5.38
C GLN A 144 -32.13 -9.58 6.26
N THR A 145 -33.16 -8.75 6.18
CA THR A 145 -33.32 -7.55 7.01
C THR A 145 -34.15 -7.84 8.25
N LEU A 146 -33.70 -7.28 9.39
CA LEU A 146 -34.34 -7.38 10.70
C LEU A 146 -34.41 -5.95 11.29
N PRO A 147 -35.54 -5.23 11.14
CA PRO A 147 -35.71 -3.91 11.73
C PRO A 147 -35.77 -3.99 13.26
N MET A 148 -35.17 -3.01 13.93
CA MET A 148 -35.08 -2.88 15.39
C MET A 148 -35.54 -1.48 15.81
N THR A 149 -36.32 -1.42 16.90
CA THR A 149 -36.85 -0.17 17.43
C THR A 149 -35.81 0.55 18.30
N LEU A 150 -35.56 1.83 18.02
CA LEU A 150 -34.87 2.70 18.95
C LEU A 150 -35.85 3.25 20.01
N PRO A 151 -35.44 3.44 21.27
CA PRO A 151 -36.26 4.11 22.27
C PRO A 151 -36.49 5.59 21.88
N VAL A 152 -37.66 6.14 22.23
CA VAL A 152 -37.95 7.57 22.00
C VAL A 152 -37.15 8.42 23.00
N MET A 153 -36.03 8.98 22.54
CA MET A 153 -35.09 9.67 23.42
C MET A 153 -35.38 11.18 23.50
N THR A 154 -35.68 11.68 24.70
CA THR A 154 -35.97 13.09 24.95
C THR A 154 -34.67 13.90 25.16
N PRO A 155 -34.47 15.03 24.45
CA PRO A 155 -33.31 15.89 24.65
C PRO A 155 -33.27 16.46 26.09
N PRO A 156 -32.11 16.42 26.78
CA PRO A 156 -31.97 17.03 28.10
C PRO A 156 -32.11 18.56 28.05
N PRO A 157 -32.58 19.23 29.11
CA PRO A 157 -32.66 20.69 29.16
C PRO A 157 -31.29 21.35 28.94
N PHE A 158 -31.28 22.58 28.42
CA PHE A 158 -30.09 23.44 28.46
C PHE A 158 -30.01 24.13 29.83
N GLN A 159 -28.80 24.33 30.36
CA GLN A 159 -28.61 25.12 31.58
C GLN A 159 -28.93 26.60 31.28
N GLY A 160 -29.67 27.27 32.18
CA GLY A 160 -30.08 28.67 32.01
C GLY A 160 -31.27 28.91 31.06
N VAL A 161 -31.78 27.88 30.38
CA VAL A 161 -32.93 27.97 29.47
C VAL A 161 -34.21 27.49 30.16
N ASP A 162 -35.34 28.19 29.96
CA ASP A 162 -36.64 27.77 30.49
C ASP A 162 -37.02 26.38 29.94
N ARG A 163 -37.45 25.48 30.83
CA ARG A 163 -37.93 24.13 30.51
C ARG A 163 -39.15 24.12 29.57
N ARG A 164 -39.83 25.25 29.41
CA ARG A 164 -40.93 25.42 28.44
C ARG A 164 -40.45 25.58 26.99
N ILE A 165 -39.18 25.93 26.78
CA ILE A 165 -38.62 26.15 25.44
C ILE A 165 -38.32 24.79 24.81
N LYS A 166 -38.91 24.54 23.63
CA LYS A 166 -38.74 23.29 22.92
C LYS A 166 -37.31 23.16 22.39
N ILE A 167 -36.65 22.09 22.79
CA ILE A 167 -35.32 21.72 22.27
C ILE A 167 -35.51 20.93 20.99
N HIS A 168 -34.82 21.35 19.93
CA HIS A 168 -34.83 20.68 18.65
C HIS A 168 -33.55 19.85 18.52
N GLY A 169 -33.67 18.52 18.54
CA GLY A 169 -32.56 17.60 18.30
C GLY A 169 -32.60 17.09 16.85
N THR A 170 -31.48 17.19 16.14
CA THR A 170 -31.31 16.68 14.77
C THR A 170 -30.20 15.63 14.73
N LEU A 171 -30.46 14.42 14.22
CA LEU A 171 -29.43 13.38 14.11
C LEU A 171 -28.42 13.74 13.00
N GLN A 172 -27.13 13.82 13.36
CA GLN A 172 -26.03 14.13 12.44
C GLN A 172 -25.27 12.88 12.01
N SER A 173 -25.09 11.89 12.89
CA SER A 173 -24.42 10.63 12.54
C SER A 173 -24.92 9.44 13.37
N MET A 174 -24.70 8.23 12.85
CA MET A 174 -24.89 6.98 13.58
C MET A 174 -23.70 6.05 13.31
N SER A 175 -23.13 5.45 14.35
CA SER A 175 -22.01 4.50 14.26
C SER A 175 -22.29 3.25 15.08
N PHE A 176 -21.75 2.09 14.69
CA PHE A 176 -21.97 0.82 15.39
C PHE A 176 -20.67 0.33 16.02
N ILE A 177 -20.72 -0.15 17.26
CA ILE A 177 -19.53 -0.58 18.04
C ILE A 177 -19.77 -1.89 18.78
N PHE A 178 -18.68 -2.57 19.15
CA PHE A 178 -18.72 -3.70 20.06
C PHE A 178 -18.88 -3.20 21.49
N GLN A 179 -19.67 -3.90 22.31
CA GLN A 179 -19.84 -3.57 23.72
C GLN A 179 -19.47 -4.78 24.60
N PRO A 180 -18.42 -4.69 25.43
CA PRO A 180 -17.95 -5.83 26.23
C PRO A 180 -18.95 -6.23 27.32
N PHE A 181 -18.97 -7.52 27.63
CA PHE A 181 -19.80 -8.09 28.70
C PHE A 181 -19.26 -7.70 30.08
N HIS A 182 -19.83 -6.65 30.69
CA HIS A 182 -19.38 -6.16 32.01
C HIS A 182 -19.79 -7.04 33.21
N GLN A 183 -20.52 -8.15 33.00
CA GLN A 183 -20.80 -9.15 34.04
C GLN A 183 -20.77 -10.56 33.45
N ALA A 184 -19.77 -11.36 33.83
CA ALA A 184 -19.57 -12.74 33.37
C ALA A 184 -20.50 -13.74 34.09
N LYS A 185 -21.81 -13.46 34.16
CA LYS A 185 -22.81 -14.32 34.82
C LYS A 185 -23.97 -14.77 33.94
N ASP A 186 -24.25 -14.10 32.83
CA ASP A 186 -25.25 -14.54 31.85
C ASP A 186 -24.58 -15.22 30.65
N GLU A 187 -24.33 -16.52 30.79
CA GLU A 187 -23.82 -17.39 29.70
C GLU A 187 -24.82 -17.58 28.54
N THR A 188 -25.95 -16.87 28.56
CA THR A 188 -27.08 -17.02 27.61
C THR A 188 -27.10 -15.98 26.49
N VAL A 189 -26.28 -14.93 26.55
CA VAL A 189 -26.28 -13.84 25.54
C VAL A 189 -25.24 -14.11 24.45
N ALA A 190 -25.68 -14.31 23.21
CA ALA A 190 -24.81 -14.76 22.12
C ALA A 190 -24.10 -13.62 21.34
N GLU A 191 -24.72 -12.45 21.22
CA GLU A 191 -24.17 -11.28 20.52
C GLU A 191 -24.62 -9.99 21.24
N LYS A 192 -23.72 -8.99 21.33
CA LYS A 192 -24.03 -7.67 21.87
C LYS A 192 -23.33 -6.57 21.06
N VAL A 193 -24.11 -5.61 20.58
CA VAL A 193 -23.67 -4.51 19.71
C VAL A 193 -24.32 -3.22 20.18
N ALA A 194 -23.67 -2.06 20.06
CA ALA A 194 -24.31 -0.78 20.35
C ALA A 194 -24.32 0.16 19.14
N ALA A 195 -25.42 0.88 18.95
CA ALA A 195 -25.47 2.07 18.09
C ALA A 195 -25.18 3.33 18.91
N VAL A 196 -24.27 4.15 18.40
CA VAL A 196 -23.91 5.46 18.93
C VAL A 196 -24.57 6.51 18.03
N LEU A 197 -25.58 7.18 18.57
CA LEU A 197 -26.39 8.21 17.91
C LEU A 197 -25.82 9.60 18.22
N VAL A 198 -25.45 10.37 17.20
CA VAL A 198 -24.87 11.71 17.34
C VAL A 198 -25.91 12.78 16.98
N TYR A 199 -26.50 13.46 17.96
CA TYR A 199 -27.49 14.52 17.77
C TYR A 199 -26.88 15.91 17.91
N GLU A 200 -27.32 16.88 17.10
CA GLU A 200 -27.18 18.32 17.38
C GLU A 200 -28.50 18.82 17.97
N ASP A 201 -28.49 19.12 19.26
CA ASP A 201 -29.58 19.79 19.97
C ASP A 201 -29.40 21.31 19.84
N HIS A 202 -30.47 22.04 19.55
CA HIS A 202 -30.46 23.50 19.48
C HIS A 202 -31.72 24.13 20.08
N VAL A 203 -31.55 25.37 20.56
CA VAL A 203 -32.59 26.24 21.10
C VAL A 203 -32.53 27.59 20.40
N PHE A 204 -33.67 28.02 19.86
CA PHE A 204 -33.84 29.37 19.30
C PHE A 204 -34.34 30.33 20.39
N THR A 205 -33.41 31.07 20.99
CA THR A 205 -33.65 32.16 21.93
C THR A 205 -33.05 33.45 21.38
N PRO A 206 -33.83 34.39 20.82
CA PRO A 206 -33.28 35.66 20.37
C PRO A 206 -32.55 36.37 21.53
N PRO A 207 -31.33 36.91 21.35
CA PRO A 207 -30.61 37.10 20.08
C PRO A 207 -29.65 35.95 19.67
N GLU A 208 -29.46 34.90 20.48
CA GLU A 208 -28.42 33.88 20.27
C GLU A 208 -28.97 32.44 20.24
N SER A 209 -28.71 31.69 19.16
CA SER A 209 -29.05 30.26 19.09
C SER A 209 -28.05 29.43 19.91
N ILE A 210 -28.51 28.84 21.01
CA ILE A 210 -27.68 27.94 21.82
C ILE A 210 -27.70 26.55 21.18
N ARG A 211 -26.52 25.94 20.99
CA ARG A 211 -26.35 24.61 20.38
C ARG A 211 -25.53 23.68 21.27
N ARG A 212 -25.80 22.38 21.20
CA ARG A 212 -25.11 21.30 21.92
C ARG A 212 -25.11 20.04 21.08
N THR A 213 -23.98 19.36 20.96
CA THR A 213 -23.96 17.99 20.43
C THR A 213 -24.20 16.97 21.55
N ARG A 214 -25.02 15.95 21.32
CA ARG A 214 -25.47 14.95 22.28
C ARG A 214 -25.29 13.55 21.70
N LEU A 215 -24.50 12.74 22.37
CA LEU A 215 -24.35 11.32 22.06
C LEU A 215 -25.26 10.44 22.92
N GLU A 216 -25.85 9.43 22.30
CA GLU A 216 -26.64 8.41 22.98
C GLU A 216 -26.25 7.03 22.48
N THR A 217 -25.82 6.17 23.41
CA THR A 217 -25.44 4.80 23.11
C THR A 217 -26.61 3.88 23.46
N VAL A 218 -27.15 3.21 22.44
CA VAL A 218 -28.22 2.23 22.55
C VAL A 218 -27.63 0.85 22.28
N ALA A 219 -27.61 0.01 23.31
CA ALA A 219 -27.20 -1.39 23.18
C ALA A 219 -28.29 -2.20 22.47
N PHE A 220 -27.89 -3.28 21.80
CA PHE A 220 -28.72 -4.33 21.25
C PHE A 220 -28.14 -5.68 21.73
N GLU A 221 -28.95 -6.47 22.42
CA GLU A 221 -28.55 -7.78 22.96
C GLU A 221 -29.35 -8.93 22.34
N ARG A 222 -28.66 -9.91 21.77
CA ARG A 222 -29.27 -11.13 21.23
C ARG A 222 -29.54 -12.14 22.35
N ARG A 223 -30.80 -12.26 22.77
CA ARG A 223 -31.28 -13.14 23.84
C ARG A 223 -32.10 -14.31 23.27
N PRO A 224 -32.04 -15.52 23.86
CA PRO A 224 -32.84 -16.66 23.39
C PRO A 224 -34.30 -16.51 23.84
N ILE A 225 -35.24 -16.68 22.92
CA ILE A 225 -36.68 -16.68 23.19
C ILE A 225 -37.08 -18.06 23.69
N GLN A 226 -37.67 -18.12 24.89
CA GLN A 226 -38.45 -19.29 25.30
C GLN A 226 -39.84 -19.17 24.67
N LEU A 227 -40.18 -20.11 23.77
CA LEU A 227 -41.54 -20.21 23.22
C LEU A 227 -42.54 -20.43 24.35
N ALA A 228 -43.68 -19.75 24.30
CA ALA A 228 -44.74 -19.94 25.28
C ALA A 228 -45.25 -21.41 25.26
N PRO A 229 -45.54 -22.03 26.43
CA PRO A 229 -46.04 -23.40 26.50
C PRO A 229 -47.30 -23.56 25.63
N GLY A 230 -47.23 -24.43 24.62
CA GLY A 230 -48.28 -24.63 23.61
C GLY A 230 -47.83 -24.34 22.17
N PHE A 231 -46.92 -23.39 21.93
CA PHE A 231 -46.35 -23.19 20.58
C PHE A 231 -45.31 -24.25 20.21
N SER A 232 -44.65 -24.84 21.21
CA SER A 232 -43.75 -26.00 21.09
C SER A 232 -44.44 -27.27 20.55
N GLU A 233 -45.77 -27.37 20.68
CA GLU A 233 -46.56 -28.52 20.20
C GLU A 233 -46.95 -28.37 18.72
N ILE A 234 -46.96 -27.14 18.20
CA ILE A 234 -47.30 -26.82 16.80
C ILE A 234 -46.09 -27.02 15.88
N SER A 235 -44.86 -26.90 16.41
CA SER A 235 -43.62 -27.27 15.71
C SER A 235 -43.47 -28.79 15.61
N GLY A 236 -44.35 -29.43 14.84
CA GLY A 236 -44.39 -30.89 14.66
C GLY A 236 -43.19 -31.43 13.89
N GLY A 237 -42.16 -31.86 14.61
CA GLY A 237 -41.01 -32.57 14.04
C GLY A 237 -39.94 -32.82 15.11
N ASN A 238 -39.35 -34.02 15.11
CA ASN A 238 -38.26 -34.40 16.03
C ASN A 238 -36.89 -33.81 15.63
N THR A 239 -36.92 -32.56 15.15
CA THR A 239 -35.75 -31.72 14.88
C THR A 239 -35.55 -30.83 16.09
N GLU A 240 -34.31 -30.74 16.57
CA GLU A 240 -33.92 -29.81 17.64
C GLU A 240 -34.55 -28.44 17.41
N LEU A 241 -35.25 -27.91 18.42
CA LEU A 241 -35.84 -26.57 18.38
C LEU A 241 -34.71 -25.57 18.15
N SER A 242 -34.55 -25.15 16.89
CA SER A 242 -33.61 -24.10 16.49
C SER A 242 -33.94 -22.87 17.32
N SER A 243 -33.04 -22.52 18.24
CA SER A 243 -33.27 -21.46 19.21
C SER A 243 -33.69 -20.18 18.49
N MET A 244 -34.88 -19.69 18.80
CA MET A 244 -35.31 -18.37 18.34
C MET A 244 -34.59 -17.33 19.19
N TRP A 245 -34.18 -16.22 18.57
CA TRP A 245 -33.44 -15.15 19.25
C TRP A 245 -34.13 -13.80 19.00
N GLU A 246 -34.19 -12.96 20.03
CA GLU A 246 -34.74 -11.60 19.98
C GLU A 246 -33.66 -10.59 20.38
N TRP A 247 -33.81 -9.34 19.93
CA TRP A 247 -32.90 -8.23 20.23
C TRP A 247 -33.56 -7.23 21.19
N ALA A 248 -32.97 -7.01 22.36
CA ALA A 248 -33.45 -6.06 23.37
C ALA A 248 -32.53 -4.82 23.47
N SER A 249 -33.08 -3.65 23.84
CA SER A 249 -32.34 -2.39 23.88
C SER A 249 -32.25 -1.70 25.25
N ASP A 250 -31.05 -1.30 25.65
CA ASP A 250 -30.77 -0.51 26.87
C ASP A 250 -29.99 0.79 26.53
N SER A 251 -30.22 1.85 27.30
CA SER A 251 -29.71 3.21 27.01
C SER A 251 -28.78 3.81 28.08
N SER A 252 -27.68 4.46 27.69
CA SER A 252 -26.86 5.31 28.58
C SER A 252 -26.22 6.53 27.86
N THR A 253 -25.37 7.33 28.54
CA THR A 253 -25.36 8.81 28.39
C THR A 253 -24.00 9.51 28.59
N ARG A 254 -23.68 10.74 28.12
CA ARG A 254 -24.24 11.68 27.10
C ARG A 254 -23.31 12.93 27.01
N THR A 255 -22.56 13.19 25.92
CA THR A 255 -21.81 14.47 25.70
C THR A 255 -21.48 14.73 24.20
N THR A 256 -20.54 15.64 23.88
CA THR A 256 -20.35 16.35 22.59
C THR A 256 -19.19 15.84 21.70
N ILE A 257 -19.49 15.33 20.49
CA ILE A 257 -18.50 15.05 19.41
C ILE A 257 -19.14 15.43 18.05
N GLN A 258 -18.41 16.09 17.15
CA GLN A 258 -18.90 16.48 15.82
C GLN A 258 -18.89 15.34 14.80
N THR A 259 -17.80 14.57 14.75
CA THR A 259 -17.62 13.42 13.83
C THR A 259 -16.92 12.29 14.55
N LEU A 260 -17.28 11.05 14.23
CA LEU A 260 -16.73 9.86 14.85
C LEU A 260 -16.49 8.75 13.83
N GLN A 261 -15.32 8.12 13.88
CA GLN A 261 -14.93 6.95 13.11
C GLN A 261 -14.46 5.84 14.06
N PRO A 262 -15.20 4.73 14.21
CA PRO A 262 -14.77 3.60 15.03
C PRO A 262 -13.49 2.95 14.49
N LEU A 263 -12.62 2.51 15.40
CA LEU A 263 -11.36 1.84 15.08
C LEU A 263 -11.55 0.33 15.28
N HIS A 264 -12.22 -0.32 14.33
CA HIS A 264 -12.64 -1.73 14.45
C HIS A 264 -11.48 -2.74 14.52
N ALA A 265 -10.26 -2.34 14.13
CA ALA A 265 -9.06 -3.16 14.26
C ALA A 265 -8.42 -3.13 15.67
N VAL A 266 -8.87 -2.22 16.54
CA VAL A 266 -8.17 -1.83 17.78
C VAL A 266 -8.90 -2.39 19.01
N PRO A 267 -8.33 -3.35 19.76
CA PRO A 267 -8.91 -3.83 21.01
C PRO A 267 -9.08 -2.68 22.03
N PRO A 268 -10.20 -2.63 22.80
CA PRO A 268 -11.26 -3.64 22.93
C PRO A 268 -12.44 -3.43 21.95
N TYR A 269 -12.20 -2.85 20.77
CA TYR A 269 -13.16 -2.65 19.67
C TYR A 269 -14.28 -1.62 19.95
N SER A 270 -14.10 -0.82 21.00
CA SER A 270 -14.92 0.35 21.36
C SER A 270 -14.22 1.70 21.13
N PHE A 271 -12.93 1.68 20.78
CA PHE A 271 -12.19 2.90 20.46
C PHE A 271 -12.68 3.53 19.15
N ALA A 272 -12.67 4.86 19.11
CA ALA A 272 -12.96 5.64 17.92
C ALA A 272 -12.06 6.87 17.85
N LEU A 273 -11.76 7.29 16.62
CA LEU A 273 -11.18 8.61 16.34
C LEU A 273 -12.32 9.61 16.17
N ALA A 274 -12.20 10.75 16.84
CA ALA A 274 -13.28 11.71 17.00
C ALA A 274 -12.81 13.15 16.76
N VAL A 275 -13.68 14.00 16.23
CA VAL A 275 -13.49 15.45 16.20
C VAL A 275 -14.37 16.07 17.27
N ILE A 276 -13.75 16.60 18.32
CA ILE A 276 -14.43 17.38 19.37
C ILE A 276 -14.24 18.87 19.12
N SER A 277 -15.23 19.68 19.49
CA SER A 277 -15.07 21.13 19.53
C SER A 277 -15.06 21.61 20.97
N SER A 278 -13.98 22.28 21.39
CA SER A 278 -14.00 23.11 22.60
C SER A 278 -14.51 24.49 22.18
N ASP A 279 -15.63 24.88 22.79
CA ASP A 279 -16.16 26.25 22.79
C ASP A 279 -16.57 26.78 21.40
N GLY A 280 -16.91 25.88 20.47
CA GLY A 280 -17.41 26.19 19.13
C GLY A 280 -16.42 26.85 18.17
N ARG A 281 -15.24 27.25 18.67
CA ARG A 281 -14.18 27.95 17.91
C ARG A 281 -12.94 27.12 17.71
N THR A 282 -12.61 26.23 18.64
CA THR A 282 -11.51 25.27 18.46
C THR A 282 -12.10 23.91 18.12
N ARG A 283 -11.45 23.21 17.19
CA ARG A 283 -11.73 21.81 16.88
C ARG A 283 -10.45 21.03 17.13
N SER A 284 -10.56 19.88 17.78
CA SER A 284 -9.43 18.98 17.97
C SER A 284 -9.83 17.55 17.65
N ARG A 285 -8.90 16.82 17.04
CA ARG A 285 -8.99 15.38 16.86
C ARG A 285 -8.50 14.70 18.13
N VAL A 286 -9.21 13.68 18.59
CA VAL A 286 -8.95 12.90 19.81
C VAL A 286 -9.33 11.43 19.63
N HIS A 287 -8.69 10.53 20.36
CA HIS A 287 -9.15 9.16 20.55
C HIS A 287 -10.09 9.08 21.76
N LEU A 288 -11.17 8.31 21.63
CA LEU A 288 -12.16 8.10 22.68
C LEU A 288 -12.53 6.62 22.77
N ASP A 289 -12.61 6.09 23.99
CA ASP A 289 -13.29 4.82 24.26
C ASP A 289 -14.78 5.07 24.45
N LEU A 290 -15.60 4.57 23.53
CA LEU A 290 -17.05 4.77 23.54
C LEU A 290 -17.79 3.90 24.57
N CYS A 291 -17.11 2.89 25.14
CA CYS A 291 -17.64 2.09 26.25
C CYS A 291 -17.27 2.66 27.63
N ALA A 292 -16.37 3.63 27.71
CA ALA A 292 -15.99 4.25 28.98
C ALA A 292 -17.13 5.10 29.56
N LYS A 293 -17.43 4.90 30.86
CA LYS A 293 -18.47 5.65 31.61
C LYS A 293 -18.15 7.14 31.79
N GLN A 294 -16.87 7.49 31.69
CA GLN A 294 -16.35 8.86 31.65
C GLN A 294 -15.30 8.90 30.54
N TRP A 295 -15.45 9.82 29.60
CA TRP A 295 -14.53 9.93 28.48
C TRP A 295 -13.31 10.76 28.86
N ASN A 296 -12.13 10.16 28.69
CA ASN A 296 -10.86 10.82 28.87
C ASN A 296 -10.17 10.89 27.50
N PRO A 297 -10.30 12.01 26.75
CA PRO A 297 -9.76 12.13 25.40
C PRO A 297 -8.24 11.96 25.39
N LYS A 298 -7.74 11.00 24.60
CA LYS A 298 -6.31 10.79 24.39
C LYS A 298 -5.87 11.45 23.07
N GLY A 299 -4.72 12.12 23.08
CA GLY A 299 -4.10 12.76 21.92
C GLY A 299 -4.91 13.93 21.32
N HIS A 300 -4.79 15.13 21.89
CA HIS A 300 -5.45 16.34 21.38
C HIS A 300 -4.64 17.00 20.25
N TYR A 301 -5.15 16.93 19.02
CA TYR A 301 -4.54 17.59 17.85
C TYR A 301 -5.43 18.72 17.32
N PRO A 302 -5.03 20.00 17.40
CA PRO A 302 -5.86 21.11 16.93
C PRO A 302 -5.99 21.09 15.41
N ILE A 303 -7.23 21.24 14.94
CA ILE A 303 -7.60 21.27 13.52
C ILE A 303 -7.80 22.71 13.09
N LYS A 304 -7.15 23.14 12.01
CA LYS A 304 -7.27 24.50 11.45
C LYS A 304 -7.97 24.50 10.09
N GLY A 305 -8.54 25.64 9.70
CA GLY A 305 -9.03 25.89 8.34
C GLY A 305 -10.39 25.29 7.96
N ILE A 306 -10.96 24.38 8.76
CA ILE A 306 -12.28 23.78 8.50
C ILE A 306 -13.41 24.76 8.83
N ARG A 307 -14.40 24.87 7.94
CA ARG A 307 -15.50 25.84 8.04
C ARG A 307 -16.88 25.19 8.20
N GLY A 308 -17.08 24.00 7.67
CA GLY A 308 -18.36 23.29 7.72
C GLY A 308 -18.63 22.62 9.06
N ASP A 309 -19.89 22.62 9.52
CA ASP A 309 -20.28 21.94 10.77
C ASP A 309 -20.36 20.40 10.60
N LEU A 310 -20.64 19.94 9.37
CA LEU A 310 -20.52 18.55 8.98
C LEU A 310 -19.09 18.27 8.50
N THR A 311 -18.41 17.37 9.22
CA THR A 311 -17.11 16.82 8.86
C THR A 311 -17.17 15.29 8.70
N THR A 312 -16.31 14.75 7.84
CA THR A 312 -16.04 13.32 7.68
C THR A 312 -14.56 13.05 7.96
N LEU A 313 -14.27 11.83 8.44
CA LEU A 313 -12.91 11.37 8.71
C LEU A 313 -12.52 10.31 7.67
N VAL A 314 -11.37 10.50 7.05
CA VAL A 314 -10.72 9.48 6.21
C VAL A 314 -9.42 9.10 6.92
N LEU A 315 -9.28 7.82 7.23
CA LEU A 315 -8.12 7.27 7.94
C LEU A 315 -7.18 6.60 6.95
N SER A 316 -5.88 6.71 7.20
CA SER A 316 -4.89 5.83 6.59
C SER A 316 -4.84 4.48 7.33
N GLN A 317 -4.17 3.52 6.72
CA GLN A 317 -4.08 2.13 7.21
C GLN A 317 -3.42 2.04 8.61
N GLY A 318 -2.38 2.84 8.87
CA GLY A 318 -1.77 2.96 10.20
C GLY A 318 -2.71 3.61 11.23
N ALA A 319 -3.40 4.70 10.84
CA ALA A 319 -4.32 5.42 11.71
C ALA A 319 -5.56 4.59 12.11
N GLU A 320 -6.08 3.74 11.22
CA GLU A 320 -7.17 2.80 11.50
C GLU A 320 -6.81 1.79 12.61
N ARG A 321 -5.52 1.49 12.77
CA ARG A 321 -4.96 0.56 13.77
C ARG A 321 -4.54 1.26 15.07
N ALA A 322 -4.81 2.57 15.19
CA ALA A 322 -4.23 3.41 16.23
C ALA A 322 -2.69 3.29 16.32
N GLN A 323 -2.03 3.05 15.18
CA GLN A 323 -0.59 3.14 14.97
C GLN A 323 -0.27 4.50 14.30
N LEU A 324 1.01 4.73 14.00
CA LEU A 324 1.44 5.95 13.32
C LEU A 324 0.89 6.01 11.89
N GLY A 325 0.19 7.10 11.54
CA GLY A 325 -0.36 7.30 10.20
C GLY A 325 -0.98 8.66 9.99
N LEU A 326 -1.73 8.83 8.90
CA LEU A 326 -2.42 10.07 8.55
C LEU A 326 -3.94 9.95 8.74
N CYS A 327 -4.58 11.06 9.05
CA CYS A 327 -6.02 11.20 8.94
C CYS A 327 -6.36 12.55 8.31
N ALA A 328 -7.22 12.50 7.29
CA ALA A 328 -7.81 13.67 6.67
C ALA A 328 -9.19 13.93 7.28
N VAL A 329 -9.46 15.20 7.56
CA VAL A 329 -10.78 15.70 7.96
C VAL A 329 -11.31 16.52 6.80
N VAL A 330 -12.47 16.15 6.26
CA VAL A 330 -13.08 16.78 5.08
C VAL A 330 -14.43 17.36 5.47
N ASP A 331 -14.73 18.61 5.13
CA ASP A 331 -16.04 19.21 5.38
C ASP A 331 -16.96 19.25 4.15
N GLN A 332 -18.24 19.56 4.39
CA GLN A 332 -19.27 19.75 3.37
C GLN A 332 -18.92 20.80 2.30
N TYR A 333 -17.99 21.73 2.57
CA TYR A 333 -17.51 22.75 1.64
C TYR A 333 -16.24 22.31 0.89
N ARG A 334 -15.83 21.04 1.05
CA ARG A 334 -14.58 20.46 0.53
C ARG A 334 -13.32 21.11 1.10
N SER A 335 -13.40 21.79 2.24
CA SER A 335 -12.20 22.16 3.01
C SER A 335 -11.58 20.88 3.55
N GLN A 336 -10.28 20.69 3.33
CA GLN A 336 -9.54 19.50 3.74
C GLN A 336 -8.44 19.87 4.73
N HIS A 337 -8.32 19.11 5.81
CA HIS A 337 -7.22 19.20 6.75
C HIS A 337 -6.62 17.82 6.98
N VAL A 338 -5.43 17.58 6.44
CA VAL A 338 -4.64 16.38 6.71
C VAL A 338 -3.77 16.64 7.94
N GLY A 339 -3.72 15.69 8.87
CA GLY A 339 -2.84 15.77 10.03
C GLY A 339 -2.49 14.41 10.59
N VAL A 340 -1.39 14.33 11.33
CA VAL A 340 -0.78 13.06 11.79
C VAL A 340 -1.49 12.46 13.00
N VAL A 341 -1.79 11.18 12.93
CA VAL A 341 -2.30 10.36 14.05
C VAL A 341 -1.11 9.62 14.63
N ASN A 342 -0.75 9.93 15.89
CA ASN A 342 0.27 9.18 16.61
C ASN A 342 -0.30 7.82 17.06
N LYS A 343 0.59 6.88 17.36
CA LYS A 343 0.22 5.63 18.02
C LYS A 343 -0.46 5.92 19.37
N LEU A 344 -1.49 5.14 19.71
CA LEU A 344 -2.10 5.13 21.03
C LEU A 344 -1.25 4.32 22.03
N ASP A 345 -1.00 4.86 23.22
CA ASP A 345 0.01 4.39 24.18
C ASP A 345 -0.10 2.90 24.58
N GLU A 346 -1.29 2.31 24.50
CA GLU A 346 -1.60 0.94 24.90
C GLU A 346 -1.61 -0.08 23.74
N GLN A 347 -1.36 0.34 22.49
CA GLN A 347 -1.35 -0.60 21.37
C GLN A 347 -0.07 -1.45 21.33
N PRO A 348 -0.16 -2.72 20.90
CA PRO A 348 1.01 -3.56 20.70
C PRO A 348 1.91 -2.99 19.61
N ILE A 349 3.19 -3.34 19.69
CA ILE A 349 4.21 -3.11 18.66
C ILE A 349 4.80 -4.47 18.27
N LEU A 350 5.46 -4.53 17.12
CA LEU A 350 6.24 -5.70 16.75
C LEU A 350 7.65 -5.61 17.34
N GLY A 351 8.12 -6.72 17.89
CA GLY A 351 9.39 -6.80 18.63
C GLY A 351 9.37 -6.08 19.99
N GLU A 352 10.53 -6.09 20.65
CA GLU A 352 10.69 -5.49 21.98
C GLU A 352 11.04 -4.00 21.93
N LEU A 353 10.59 -3.26 22.95
CA LEU A 353 10.95 -1.87 23.21
C LEU A 353 11.06 -1.68 24.73
N PRO A 354 12.23 -1.29 25.27
CA PRO A 354 12.38 -1.04 26.69
C PRO A 354 11.56 0.19 27.13
N GLU A 355 11.05 0.18 28.36
CA GLU A 355 10.29 1.33 28.92
C GLU A 355 11.11 2.62 28.97
N SER A 356 12.45 2.50 29.05
CA SER A 356 13.41 3.60 29.02
C SER A 356 13.75 4.11 27.60
N ALA A 357 13.09 3.62 26.55
CA ALA A 357 13.37 4.04 25.17
C ALA A 357 13.20 5.55 24.98
N SER A 358 14.10 6.14 24.20
CA SER A 358 14.01 7.52 23.71
C SER A 358 12.79 7.72 22.83
N ASP A 359 12.39 8.97 22.62
CA ASP A 359 11.26 9.27 21.73
C ASP A 359 11.60 8.93 20.26
N THR A 360 12.85 9.07 19.84
CA THR A 360 13.37 8.59 18.55
C THR A 360 13.13 7.08 18.40
N GLU A 361 13.54 6.26 19.37
CA GLU A 361 13.33 4.80 19.33
C GLU A 361 11.84 4.40 19.35
N LYS A 362 11.00 5.14 20.07
CA LYS A 362 9.53 4.94 20.06
C LYS A 362 8.97 5.19 18.67
N TYR A 363 9.24 6.35 18.06
CA TYR A 363 8.77 6.66 16.70
C TYR A 363 9.31 5.65 15.67
N ALA A 364 10.56 5.19 15.82
CA ALA A 364 11.13 4.16 14.96
C ALA A 364 10.38 2.83 15.07
N ALA A 365 10.08 2.37 16.30
CA ALA A 365 9.32 1.14 16.53
C ALA A 365 7.88 1.22 15.98
N TRP A 366 7.22 2.39 16.11
CA TRP A 366 5.86 2.59 15.62
C TRP A 366 5.82 2.64 14.08
N ALA A 367 6.81 3.28 13.45
CA ALA A 367 6.95 3.31 12.00
C ALA A 367 7.26 1.92 11.43
N ALA A 368 8.27 1.23 11.98
CA ALA A 368 8.63 -0.14 11.57
C ALA A 368 7.45 -1.11 11.71
N THR A 369 6.73 -1.06 12.83
CA THR A 369 5.48 -1.83 13.03
C THR A 369 4.47 -1.54 11.93
N SER A 370 4.24 -0.26 11.60
CA SER A 370 3.23 0.13 10.62
C SER A 370 3.59 -0.31 9.19
N ILE A 371 4.87 -0.19 8.81
CA ILE A 371 5.40 -0.60 7.49
C ILE A 371 5.32 -2.13 7.33
N ILE A 372 5.82 -2.90 8.32
CA ILE A 372 5.77 -4.37 8.32
C ILE A 372 4.33 -4.90 8.24
N LEU A 373 3.39 -4.26 8.95
CA LEU A 373 1.96 -4.59 8.89
C LEU A 373 1.25 -4.13 7.60
N ALA A 374 1.88 -3.29 6.79
CA ALA A 374 1.37 -2.84 5.49
C ALA A 374 1.85 -3.72 4.35
N GLU A 375 3.13 -4.08 4.35
CA GLU A 375 3.73 -5.02 3.40
C GLU A 375 3.14 -6.42 3.55
N ARG A 376 2.87 -6.91 4.78
CA ARG A 376 2.11 -8.16 5.04
C ARG A 376 0.71 -8.23 4.42
N GLN A 377 0.23 -7.16 3.80
CA GLN A 377 -1.14 -7.01 3.29
C GLN A 377 -1.20 -6.35 1.91
N ASP A 378 -0.06 -6.21 1.24
CA ASP A 378 0.06 -5.54 -0.07
C ASP A 378 -0.53 -4.11 -0.08
N THR A 379 -0.37 -3.39 1.05
CA THR A 379 -0.86 -2.01 1.22
C THR A 379 0.27 -0.99 1.28
N ASN A 380 0.05 0.19 0.70
CA ASN A 380 1.04 1.27 0.66
C ASN A 380 1.19 1.93 2.04
N TRP A 381 2.43 2.08 2.50
CA TRP A 381 2.85 2.69 3.77
C TRP A 381 3.44 4.11 3.61
N SER A 382 3.20 4.77 2.46
CA SER A 382 3.62 6.15 2.20
C SER A 382 3.14 7.15 3.26
N ASP A 383 1.95 6.90 3.81
CA ASP A 383 1.32 7.65 4.88
C ASP A 383 2.18 7.68 6.14
N VAL A 384 2.85 6.56 6.49
CA VAL A 384 3.75 6.46 7.63
C VAL A 384 4.96 7.38 7.45
N ILE A 385 5.55 7.42 6.26
CA ILE A 385 6.73 8.26 5.97
C ILE A 385 6.36 9.75 5.99
N HIS A 386 5.22 10.12 5.41
CA HIS A 386 4.71 11.50 5.48
C HIS A 386 4.27 11.90 6.90
N ALA A 387 3.73 10.97 7.69
CA ALA A 387 3.43 11.17 9.10
C ALA A 387 4.70 11.49 9.90
N LEU A 388 5.78 10.71 9.72
CA LEU A 388 7.09 10.97 10.31
C LEU A 388 7.62 12.36 9.89
N GLN A 389 7.63 12.66 8.59
CA GLN A 389 8.13 13.94 8.06
C GLN A 389 7.45 15.15 8.71
N ALA A 390 6.16 15.05 9.03
CA ALA A 390 5.37 16.12 9.65
C ALA A 390 5.50 16.20 11.19
N ILE A 391 5.93 15.13 11.87
CA ILE A 391 6.22 15.17 13.32
C ILE A 391 7.64 15.71 13.59
N LEU A 392 8.62 15.32 12.77
CA LEU A 392 10.02 15.29 13.22
C LEU A 392 10.84 16.55 12.86
N PRO A 393 11.64 17.08 13.80
CA PRO A 393 12.61 18.13 13.50
C PRO A 393 13.73 17.58 12.60
N PRO A 394 14.26 18.38 11.66
CA PRO A 394 15.33 17.96 10.74
C PRO A 394 16.55 17.33 11.42
N SER A 395 16.92 17.81 12.61
CA SER A 395 18.07 17.34 13.40
C SER A 395 17.97 15.89 13.89
N SER A 396 16.78 15.28 13.87
CA SER A 396 16.55 13.90 14.34
C SER A 396 16.49 12.84 13.22
N ARG A 397 16.58 13.28 11.94
CA ARG A 397 16.21 12.44 10.80
C ARG A 397 17.22 11.33 10.49
N ASP A 398 18.52 11.57 10.59
CA ASP A 398 19.54 10.53 10.32
C ASP A 398 19.48 9.37 11.34
N GLU A 399 19.51 9.69 12.64
CA GLU A 399 19.43 8.72 13.74
C GLU A 399 18.13 7.90 13.68
N LEU A 400 17.00 8.56 13.39
CA LEU A 400 15.73 7.87 13.22
C LEU A 400 15.71 6.98 11.97
N THR A 401 16.24 7.45 10.84
CA THR A 401 16.31 6.65 9.60
C THR A 401 17.03 5.33 9.86
N LEU A 402 18.17 5.41 10.54
CA LEU A 402 18.94 4.24 10.95
C LEU A 402 18.13 3.30 11.86
N SER A 403 17.48 3.88 12.88
CA SER A 403 16.67 3.13 13.85
C SER A 403 15.46 2.42 13.21
N ILE A 404 14.80 3.06 12.24
CA ILE A 404 13.69 2.47 11.47
C ILE A 404 14.20 1.31 10.62
N VAL A 405 15.27 1.53 9.85
CA VAL A 405 15.82 0.52 8.94
C VAL A 405 16.33 -0.70 9.72
N GLN A 406 17.04 -0.49 10.83
CA GLN A 406 17.49 -1.59 11.71
C GLN A 406 16.32 -2.41 12.27
N ARG A 407 15.24 -1.74 12.73
CA ARG A 407 14.05 -2.47 13.22
C ARG A 407 13.34 -3.22 12.10
N ILE A 408 13.26 -2.66 10.90
CA ILE A 408 12.65 -3.33 9.74
C ILE A 408 13.50 -4.51 9.27
N TYR A 409 14.83 -4.41 9.28
CA TYR A 409 15.72 -5.52 8.96
C TYR A 409 15.48 -6.72 9.90
N ASN A 410 15.48 -6.47 11.21
CA ASN A 410 15.23 -7.52 12.21
C ASN A 410 13.81 -8.10 12.07
N LEU A 411 12.78 -7.25 12.00
CA LEU A 411 11.39 -7.71 11.85
C LEU A 411 11.14 -8.43 10.51
N ALA A 412 11.86 -8.08 9.45
CA ALA A 412 11.80 -8.83 8.20
C ALA A 412 12.45 -10.22 8.31
N ALA A 413 13.38 -10.45 9.24
CA ALA A 413 13.87 -11.79 9.56
C ALA A 413 12.84 -12.61 10.35
N ASP A 414 12.21 -11.99 11.36
CA ASP A 414 11.42 -12.68 12.37
C ASP A 414 9.93 -12.86 12.00
N GLU A 415 9.37 -11.95 11.21
CA GLU A 415 7.91 -11.83 11.00
C GLU A 415 7.45 -12.03 9.54
N ILE A 416 8.32 -11.93 8.53
CA ILE A 416 7.89 -12.05 7.13
C ILE A 416 8.86 -12.94 6.35
N ASP A 417 8.34 -13.94 5.62
CA ASP A 417 9.09 -14.68 4.59
C ASP A 417 9.34 -13.82 3.33
N MET A 418 9.85 -12.58 3.48
CA MET A 418 10.20 -11.68 2.39
C MET A 418 11.70 -11.42 2.34
N ASP A 419 12.19 -11.10 1.13
CA ASP A 419 13.57 -10.68 0.94
C ASP A 419 13.86 -9.38 1.72
N GLN A 420 14.72 -9.51 2.74
CA GLN A 420 15.21 -8.41 3.55
C GLN A 420 15.85 -7.32 2.67
N LEU A 421 16.58 -7.70 1.62
CA LEU A 421 17.28 -6.77 0.73
C LEU A 421 16.28 -5.88 -0.02
N PHE A 422 15.22 -6.48 -0.56
CA PHE A 422 14.14 -5.79 -1.26
C PHE A 422 13.41 -4.80 -0.34
N LEU A 423 12.94 -5.24 0.83
CA LEU A 423 12.18 -4.39 1.73
C LEU A 423 13.04 -3.26 2.33
N VAL A 424 14.25 -3.57 2.82
CA VAL A 424 15.16 -2.56 3.39
C VAL A 424 15.51 -1.51 2.35
N SER A 425 15.84 -1.90 1.11
CA SER A 425 16.19 -0.94 0.06
C SER A 425 15.00 -0.04 -0.31
N ARG A 426 13.78 -0.59 -0.43
CA ARG A 426 12.55 0.22 -0.67
C ARG A 426 12.29 1.23 0.44
N VAL A 427 12.47 0.84 1.70
CA VAL A 427 12.28 1.74 2.84
C VAL A 427 13.40 2.79 2.95
N GLN A 428 14.66 2.41 2.71
CA GLN A 428 15.77 3.35 2.64
C GLN A 428 15.53 4.42 1.57
N ILE A 429 15.12 4.04 0.35
CA ILE A 429 14.78 4.99 -0.72
C ILE A 429 13.67 5.94 -0.27
N ALA A 430 12.59 5.44 0.35
CA ALA A 430 11.46 6.26 0.79
C ALA A 430 11.83 7.23 1.93
N LEU A 431 12.61 6.78 2.93
CA LEU A 431 13.08 7.65 4.01
C LEU A 431 14.06 8.71 3.48
N LEU A 432 15.06 8.30 2.68
CA LEU A 432 16.10 9.19 2.19
C LEU A 432 15.54 10.27 1.25
N SER A 433 14.67 9.88 0.30
CA SER A 433 14.02 10.81 -0.64
C SER A 433 13.11 11.85 0.03
N VAL A 434 12.50 11.51 1.17
CA VAL A 434 11.59 12.41 1.91
C VAL A 434 12.33 13.29 2.92
N PHE A 435 13.37 12.77 3.57
CA PHE A 435 14.10 13.49 4.63
C PHE A 435 15.24 14.36 4.12
N PHE A 436 15.89 13.99 3.02
CA PHE A 436 17.09 14.66 2.48
C PHE A 436 16.88 15.23 1.07
N LYS A 437 15.62 15.46 0.66
CA LYS A 437 15.23 15.99 -0.66
C LYS A 437 15.99 17.24 -1.10
N ASP A 438 16.33 18.12 -0.16
CA ASP A 438 17.02 19.39 -0.41
C ASP A 438 18.56 19.24 -0.40
N ASN A 439 19.08 18.10 0.09
CA ASN A 439 20.50 17.75 -0.01
C ASN A 439 20.73 16.98 -1.32
N ALA A 440 20.98 17.73 -2.40
CA ALA A 440 21.07 17.23 -3.79
C ALA A 440 22.18 16.19 -4.10
N ALA A 441 22.83 15.60 -3.09
CA ALA A 441 23.97 14.69 -3.24
C ALA A 441 24.06 13.59 -2.16
N ASP A 442 22.96 13.17 -1.52
CA ASP A 442 23.01 12.00 -0.62
C ASP A 442 23.27 10.71 -1.43
N ALA A 443 24.53 10.26 -1.43
CA ALA A 443 24.99 9.08 -2.14
C ALA A 443 24.29 7.78 -1.68
N ARG A 444 23.73 7.75 -0.46
CA ARG A 444 22.95 6.62 0.07
C ARG A 444 21.70 6.36 -0.78
N LEU A 445 21.02 7.41 -1.24
CA LEU A 445 19.80 7.27 -2.06
C LEU A 445 20.09 6.63 -3.41
N ALA A 446 21.16 7.06 -4.07
CA ALA A 446 21.62 6.45 -5.32
C ALA A 446 22.00 4.97 -5.10
N LEU A 447 22.81 4.69 -4.06
CA LEU A 447 23.27 3.34 -3.75
C LEU A 447 22.12 2.38 -3.40
N ALA A 448 21.17 2.80 -2.57
CA ALA A 448 19.96 2.03 -2.25
C ALA A 448 19.13 1.71 -3.50
N THR A 449 19.01 2.68 -4.40
CA THR A 449 18.26 2.51 -5.66
C THR A 449 18.98 1.57 -6.61
N ASP A 450 20.30 1.69 -6.76
CA ASP A 450 21.11 0.79 -7.58
C ASP A 450 21.05 -0.65 -7.04
N ILE A 451 21.10 -0.85 -5.73
CA ILE A 451 20.95 -2.16 -5.08
C ILE A 451 19.57 -2.79 -5.35
N LEU A 452 18.49 -2.04 -5.11
CA LEU A 452 17.12 -2.52 -5.36
C LEU A 452 16.92 -2.92 -6.83
N ARG A 453 17.48 -2.12 -7.75
CA ARG A 453 17.33 -2.32 -9.19
C ARG A 453 18.20 -3.46 -9.73
N LEU A 454 19.36 -3.72 -9.13
CA LEU A 454 20.13 -4.93 -9.42
C LEU A 454 19.38 -6.19 -8.97
N ASN A 455 18.69 -6.13 -7.82
CA ASN A 455 17.88 -7.25 -7.34
C ASN A 455 16.69 -7.53 -8.28
N GLU A 456 15.96 -6.48 -8.65
CA GLU A 456 14.88 -6.54 -9.65
C GLU A 456 15.34 -7.09 -10.99
N ALA A 457 16.47 -6.59 -11.52
CA ALA A 457 17.04 -7.07 -12.77
C ALA A 457 17.34 -8.57 -12.71
N SER A 458 17.96 -9.06 -11.62
CA SER A 458 18.30 -10.47 -11.48
C SER A 458 17.06 -11.36 -11.32
N GLU A 459 16.05 -10.93 -10.56
CA GLU A 459 14.76 -11.63 -10.49
C GLU A 459 14.04 -11.69 -11.83
N LEU A 460 13.99 -10.57 -12.57
CA LEU A 460 13.31 -10.47 -13.85
C LEU A 460 13.95 -11.37 -14.91
N VAL A 461 15.29 -11.45 -14.92
CA VAL A 461 16.03 -12.38 -15.77
C VAL A 461 15.65 -13.83 -15.45
N ASP A 462 15.60 -14.21 -14.17
CA ASP A 462 15.22 -15.58 -13.77
C ASP A 462 13.74 -15.89 -14.10
N ARG A 463 12.83 -14.92 -14.02
CA ARG A 463 11.43 -15.10 -14.46
C ARG A 463 11.32 -15.27 -15.98
N CYS A 464 12.26 -14.72 -16.76
CA CYS A 464 12.32 -14.88 -18.22
C CYS A 464 13.09 -16.13 -18.65
N ALA A 465 13.75 -16.83 -17.72
CA ALA A 465 14.46 -18.07 -17.96
C ALA A 465 13.55 -19.29 -17.74
N THR A 466 13.63 -20.26 -18.65
CA THR A 466 12.99 -21.57 -18.54
C THR A 466 14.05 -22.65 -18.35
N PHE A 467 13.87 -23.46 -17.31
CA PHE A 467 14.75 -24.61 -17.03
C PHE A 467 14.11 -25.85 -17.63
N ASP A 468 14.66 -26.35 -18.73
CA ASP A 468 14.21 -27.60 -19.34
C ASP A 468 14.68 -28.82 -18.52
N ASP A 469 13.99 -29.96 -18.67
CA ASP A 469 14.28 -31.20 -17.94
C ASP A 469 15.75 -31.68 -18.12
N ASP A 470 16.37 -31.38 -19.27
CA ASP A 470 17.76 -31.67 -19.60
C ASP A 470 18.78 -30.75 -18.90
N ARG A 471 18.32 -29.84 -18.03
CA ARG A 471 19.07 -28.77 -17.36
C ARG A 471 19.64 -27.70 -18.32
N SER A 472 19.20 -27.66 -19.57
CA SER A 472 19.45 -26.51 -20.43
C SER A 472 18.63 -25.32 -19.95
N ILE A 473 19.28 -24.17 -19.85
CA ILE A 473 18.63 -22.89 -19.58
C ILE A 473 18.25 -22.28 -20.93
N THR A 474 16.96 -22.15 -21.15
CA THR A 474 16.38 -21.45 -22.30
C THR A 474 15.78 -20.12 -21.83
N PHE A 475 15.57 -19.17 -22.73
CA PHE A 475 14.95 -17.87 -22.42
C PHE A 475 13.74 -17.64 -23.30
N ASP A 476 12.75 -16.92 -22.78
CA ASP A 476 11.62 -16.45 -23.56
C ASP A 476 12.12 -15.57 -24.73
N LEU A 477 11.83 -16.01 -25.95
CA LEU A 477 12.30 -15.36 -27.19
C LEU A 477 11.75 -13.95 -27.37
N ASP A 478 10.64 -13.63 -26.71
CA ASP A 478 10.01 -12.31 -26.79
C ASP A 478 10.62 -11.33 -25.74
N SER A 479 11.41 -11.84 -24.78
CA SER A 479 12.12 -11.06 -23.74
C SER A 479 13.56 -10.65 -24.11
N ILE A 480 14.12 -11.15 -25.22
CA ILE A 480 15.56 -11.06 -25.53
C ILE A 480 16.10 -9.62 -25.62
N TRP A 481 15.43 -8.73 -26.37
CA TRP A 481 15.85 -7.32 -26.49
C TRP A 481 15.77 -6.56 -25.15
N PRO A 482 14.67 -6.69 -24.39
CA PRO A 482 14.64 -6.25 -22.99
C PRO A 482 15.80 -6.74 -22.12
N LEU A 483 16.11 -8.04 -22.14
CA LEU A 483 17.19 -8.60 -21.33
C LEU A 483 18.55 -8.02 -21.71
N ILE A 484 18.81 -7.77 -23.00
CA ILE A 484 20.02 -7.06 -23.47
C ILE A 484 20.11 -5.66 -22.85
N ALA A 485 19.02 -4.89 -22.80
CA ALA A 485 19.00 -3.56 -22.17
C ALA A 485 19.21 -3.62 -20.64
N VAL A 486 18.56 -4.57 -19.96
CA VAL A 486 18.75 -4.84 -18.53
C VAL A 486 20.20 -5.18 -18.21
N PHE A 487 20.86 -6.00 -19.03
CA PHE A 487 22.28 -6.34 -18.85
C PHE A 487 23.23 -5.18 -19.13
N ASP A 488 22.98 -4.35 -20.15
CA ASP A 488 23.81 -3.16 -20.42
C ASP A 488 23.79 -2.20 -19.21
N TRP A 489 22.59 -1.95 -18.66
CA TRP A 489 22.43 -1.18 -17.42
C TRP A 489 23.14 -1.84 -16.23
N ALA A 490 22.89 -3.13 -15.97
CA ALA A 490 23.42 -3.81 -14.79
C ALA A 490 24.97 -3.89 -14.82
N ILE A 491 25.56 -4.17 -15.98
CA ILE A 491 27.01 -4.16 -16.17
C ILE A 491 27.57 -2.74 -16.05
N SER A 492 26.86 -1.70 -16.52
CA SER A 492 27.25 -0.31 -16.29
C SER A 492 27.33 0.04 -14.79
N VAL A 493 26.40 -0.45 -13.97
CA VAL A 493 26.41 -0.25 -12.50
C VAL A 493 27.56 -1.01 -11.83
N ILE A 494 27.75 -2.28 -12.19
CA ILE A 494 28.82 -3.14 -11.66
C ILE A 494 30.21 -2.60 -12.04
N ALA A 495 30.41 -2.20 -13.31
CA ALA A 495 31.67 -1.64 -13.81
C ALA A 495 32.06 -0.33 -13.10
N ARG A 496 31.08 0.49 -12.70
CA ARG A 496 31.32 1.69 -11.88
C ARG A 496 31.84 1.34 -10.48
N ALA A 497 31.30 0.29 -9.85
CA ALA A 497 31.83 -0.21 -8.57
C ALA A 497 33.25 -0.79 -8.73
N MET A 498 33.52 -1.51 -9.83
CA MET A 498 34.85 -2.04 -10.16
C MET A 498 35.88 -0.93 -10.40
N ARG A 499 35.53 0.11 -11.20
CA ARG A 499 36.37 1.30 -11.40
C ARG A 499 36.68 1.99 -10.07
N GLN A 500 35.69 2.12 -9.18
CA GLN A 500 35.93 2.68 -7.85
C GLN A 500 36.89 1.82 -7.02
N ALA A 501 36.78 0.49 -7.08
CA ALA A 501 37.71 -0.42 -6.40
C ALA A 501 39.16 -0.18 -6.87
N VAL A 502 39.38 -0.08 -8.19
CA VAL A 502 40.71 0.19 -8.76
C VAL A 502 41.26 1.56 -8.32
N LEU A 503 40.42 2.61 -8.33
CA LEU A 503 40.81 3.95 -7.85
C LEU A 503 41.17 3.96 -6.37
N VAL A 504 40.41 3.24 -5.53
CA VAL A 504 40.73 3.08 -4.10
C VAL A 504 42.05 2.34 -3.90
N GLY A 505 42.26 1.23 -4.61
CA GLY A 505 43.51 0.47 -4.58
C GLY A 505 44.73 1.33 -4.94
N ALA A 506 44.68 2.02 -6.07
CA ALA A 506 45.72 2.95 -6.49
C ALA A 506 45.96 4.08 -5.47
N SER A 507 44.90 4.62 -4.84
CA SER A 507 45.04 5.65 -3.80
C SER A 507 45.74 5.12 -2.53
N ALA A 508 45.46 3.87 -2.14
CA ALA A 508 46.07 3.23 -0.98
C ALA A 508 47.57 2.94 -1.21
N GLU A 509 47.93 2.48 -2.41
CA GLU A 509 49.33 2.29 -2.82
C GLU A 509 50.11 3.62 -2.87
N TRP A 510 49.47 4.70 -3.34
CA TRP A 510 50.13 6.00 -3.50
C TRP A 510 50.30 6.79 -2.18
N GLN A 511 49.29 6.78 -1.31
CA GLN A 511 49.27 7.65 -0.11
C GLN A 511 49.65 6.94 1.20
N GLY A 512 49.75 5.61 1.20
CA GLY A 512 50.17 4.84 2.39
C GLY A 512 49.24 4.96 3.61
N SER A 513 48.03 5.49 3.44
CA SER A 513 47.02 5.58 4.51
C SER A 513 45.59 5.68 3.99
N ASN A 514 44.64 5.34 4.86
CA ASN A 514 43.23 5.03 4.61
C ASN A 514 42.30 6.21 4.21
N ASP A 515 42.88 7.33 3.77
CA ASP A 515 42.29 8.67 3.98
C ASP A 515 41.22 9.10 2.95
N SER A 516 41.00 8.31 1.88
CA SER A 516 40.00 8.60 0.83
C SER A 516 38.61 8.09 1.19
N LEU A 517 38.49 6.86 1.69
CA LEU A 517 37.20 6.23 2.05
C LEU A 517 36.64 6.69 3.39
N VAL A 518 37.50 7.13 4.32
CA VAL A 518 37.08 7.80 5.56
C VAL A 518 36.26 9.07 5.27
N LYS A 519 36.47 9.69 4.11
CA LYS A 519 35.77 10.91 3.66
C LYS A 519 34.50 10.64 2.86
N ASN A 520 34.30 9.42 2.35
CA ASN A 520 33.06 9.03 1.67
C ASN A 520 32.73 7.54 1.89
N PRO A 521 32.09 7.18 3.02
CA PRO A 521 31.76 5.79 3.35
C PRO A 521 30.56 5.22 2.54
N HIS A 522 29.78 6.08 1.87
CA HIS A 522 28.56 5.72 1.16
C HIS A 522 28.81 5.66 -0.35
N CYS A 523 29.35 4.55 -0.86
CA CYS A 523 29.73 4.48 -2.27
C CYS A 523 29.54 3.09 -2.93
N PRO A 524 29.44 3.03 -4.28
CA PRO A 524 29.20 1.81 -5.05
C PRO A 524 30.10 0.62 -4.73
N LEU A 525 31.32 0.84 -4.23
CA LEU A 525 32.22 -0.24 -3.80
C LEU A 525 31.61 -1.20 -2.76
N LEU A 526 30.60 -0.77 -1.98
CA LEU A 526 29.84 -1.63 -1.07
C LEU A 526 29.23 -2.85 -1.78
N ILE A 527 28.80 -2.68 -3.04
CA ILE A 527 28.18 -3.71 -3.88
C ILE A 527 29.12 -4.91 -4.10
N LEU A 528 30.43 -4.67 -4.18
CA LEU A 528 31.44 -5.73 -4.38
C LEU A 528 31.95 -6.32 -3.05
N LEU A 529 31.89 -5.55 -1.97
CA LEU A 529 32.45 -5.93 -0.67
C LEU A 529 31.46 -6.73 0.19
N HIS A 530 30.20 -6.30 0.23
CA HIS A 530 29.15 -6.93 1.04
C HIS A 530 28.82 -8.34 0.50
N PRO A 531 28.83 -9.41 1.32
CA PRO A 531 28.61 -10.78 0.84
C PRO A 531 27.32 -10.99 0.02
N THR A 532 26.17 -10.54 0.51
CA THR A 532 24.88 -10.63 -0.22
C THR A 532 24.88 -9.88 -1.56
N LEU A 533 25.37 -8.63 -1.59
CA LEU A 533 25.46 -7.83 -2.82
C LEU A 533 26.48 -8.40 -3.81
N ARG A 534 27.60 -8.97 -3.31
CA ARG A 534 28.59 -9.68 -4.12
C ARG A 534 27.99 -10.94 -4.74
N SER A 535 27.19 -11.70 -3.99
CA SER A 535 26.44 -12.86 -4.50
C SER A 535 25.47 -12.46 -5.62
N LEU A 536 24.72 -11.36 -5.43
CA LEU A 536 23.86 -10.78 -6.47
C LEU A 536 24.66 -10.38 -7.73
N CYS A 537 25.85 -9.78 -7.58
CA CYS A 537 26.72 -9.47 -8.72
C CYS A 537 27.19 -10.73 -9.46
N ILE A 538 27.61 -11.77 -8.72
CA ILE A 538 28.02 -13.06 -9.30
C ILE A 538 26.85 -13.71 -10.04
N ARG A 539 25.62 -13.65 -9.49
CA ARG A 539 24.39 -14.12 -10.14
C ARG A 539 24.14 -13.38 -11.46
N ILE A 540 24.19 -12.06 -11.48
CA ILE A 540 24.00 -11.25 -12.70
C ILE A 540 25.08 -11.55 -13.75
N LEU A 541 26.35 -11.67 -13.35
CA LEU A 541 27.44 -12.05 -14.26
C LEU A 541 27.25 -13.47 -14.82
N SER A 542 26.75 -14.41 -14.01
CA SER A 542 26.42 -15.77 -14.44
C SER A 542 25.22 -15.79 -15.40
N GLN A 543 24.16 -15.05 -15.10
CA GLN A 543 22.98 -14.91 -15.95
C GLN A 543 23.33 -14.30 -17.32
N LEU A 544 24.21 -13.30 -17.35
CA LEU A 544 24.73 -12.72 -18.61
C LEU A 544 25.50 -13.76 -19.44
N HIS A 545 26.36 -14.54 -18.77
CA HIS A 545 27.11 -15.62 -19.42
C HIS A 545 26.17 -16.70 -19.99
N GLN A 546 25.12 -17.08 -19.24
CA GLN A 546 24.09 -18.02 -19.69
C GLN A 546 23.31 -17.50 -20.90
N LEU A 547 22.86 -16.24 -20.88
CA LEU A 547 22.16 -15.64 -22.03
C LEU A 547 23.06 -15.54 -23.27
N SER A 548 24.35 -15.23 -23.08
CA SER A 548 25.34 -15.21 -24.16
C SER A 548 25.53 -16.60 -24.80
N ILE A 549 25.65 -17.66 -23.99
CA ILE A 549 25.70 -19.05 -24.46
C ILE A 549 24.40 -19.42 -25.19
N PHE A 550 23.24 -19.14 -24.61
CA PHE A 550 21.94 -19.40 -25.23
C PHE A 550 21.83 -18.72 -26.60
N LEU A 551 22.10 -17.42 -26.69
CA LEU A 551 22.04 -16.69 -27.96
C LEU A 551 23.04 -17.23 -28.98
N SER A 552 24.26 -17.61 -28.56
CA SER A 552 25.26 -18.20 -29.47
C SER A 552 24.82 -19.54 -30.08
N THR A 553 23.98 -20.30 -29.37
CA THR A 553 23.45 -21.62 -29.77
C THR A 553 22.02 -21.56 -30.33
N LEU A 554 21.37 -20.39 -30.29
CA LEU A 554 19.98 -20.20 -30.71
C LEU A 554 19.84 -20.18 -32.24
N ASP A 555 19.53 -21.32 -32.86
CA ASP A 555 19.30 -21.41 -34.31
C ASP A 555 17.93 -20.88 -34.78
N ARG A 556 17.11 -20.35 -33.86
CA ARG A 556 15.76 -19.82 -34.16
C ARG A 556 15.79 -18.30 -34.35
N PRO A 557 14.99 -17.75 -35.27
CA PRO A 557 14.85 -16.30 -35.42
C PRO A 557 14.10 -15.71 -34.21
N ILE A 558 14.56 -14.55 -33.71
CA ILE A 558 13.88 -13.76 -32.66
C ILE A 558 13.11 -12.59 -33.26
N LEU A 559 12.29 -11.90 -32.47
CA LEU A 559 11.60 -10.68 -32.92
C LEU A 559 12.59 -9.57 -33.28
N GLN A 560 12.21 -8.66 -34.18
CA GLN A 560 12.97 -7.42 -34.40
C GLN A 560 12.84 -6.49 -33.18
N PRO A 561 13.85 -5.65 -32.87
CA PRO A 561 13.79 -4.73 -31.74
C PRO A 561 12.70 -3.66 -31.93
N GLU A 562 12.02 -3.28 -30.83
CA GLU A 562 11.05 -2.18 -30.84
C GLU A 562 11.77 -0.86 -31.18
N ASN A 563 11.48 -0.26 -32.34
CA ASN A 563 12.15 0.94 -32.83
C ASN A 563 11.25 2.18 -32.71
N LYS A 564 11.82 3.34 -32.32
CA LYS A 564 11.06 4.60 -32.09
C LYS A 564 10.27 5.15 -33.30
N VAL A 565 10.43 4.56 -34.50
CA VAL A 565 9.92 5.09 -35.78
C VAL A 565 8.86 4.19 -36.44
N LEU A 566 8.80 2.90 -36.09
CA LEU A 566 7.87 1.94 -36.69
C LEU A 566 7.34 0.97 -35.61
N PRO A 567 6.05 0.61 -35.61
CA PRO A 567 5.54 -0.41 -34.70
C PRO A 567 6.30 -1.72 -34.96
N ALA A 568 6.65 -2.43 -33.89
CA ALA A 568 7.38 -3.68 -33.98
C ALA A 568 6.65 -4.65 -34.91
N SER A 569 7.35 -5.13 -35.94
CA SER A 569 6.83 -6.21 -36.75
C SER A 569 6.89 -7.49 -35.92
N ASN A 570 5.75 -8.14 -35.68
CA ASN A 570 5.68 -9.46 -35.02
C ASN A 570 6.33 -10.60 -35.86
N THR A 571 7.10 -10.26 -36.90
CA THR A 571 7.87 -11.18 -37.72
C THR A 571 9.24 -11.42 -37.10
N ARG A 572 9.51 -12.68 -36.77
CA ARG A 572 10.82 -13.13 -36.30
C ARG A 572 11.82 -13.13 -37.45
N ASP A 573 13.01 -12.57 -37.24
CA ASP A 573 14.04 -12.33 -38.25
C ASP A 573 15.38 -12.96 -37.83
N PRO A 574 16.01 -13.83 -38.66
CA PRO A 574 17.33 -14.39 -38.33
C PRO A 574 18.42 -13.31 -38.21
N MET A 575 18.30 -12.17 -38.89
CA MET A 575 19.23 -11.05 -38.72
C MET A 575 19.13 -10.43 -37.33
N ALA A 576 17.92 -10.37 -36.74
CA ALA A 576 17.74 -9.93 -35.36
C ALA A 576 18.48 -10.84 -34.38
N THR A 577 18.48 -12.17 -34.60
CA THR A 577 19.26 -13.12 -33.79
C THR A 577 20.77 -12.86 -33.92
N VAL A 578 21.27 -12.57 -35.13
CA VAL A 578 22.69 -12.24 -35.34
C VAL A 578 23.07 -10.94 -34.62
N VAL A 579 22.25 -9.89 -34.71
CA VAL A 579 22.52 -8.61 -34.02
C VAL A 579 22.45 -8.78 -32.50
N ALA A 580 21.50 -9.55 -31.97
CA ALA A 580 21.41 -9.85 -30.54
C ALA A 580 22.63 -10.61 -30.01
N ARG A 581 23.14 -11.60 -30.76
CA ARG A 581 24.38 -12.33 -30.45
C ARG A 581 25.61 -11.42 -30.35
N GLU A 582 25.77 -10.47 -31.28
CA GLU A 582 26.87 -9.53 -31.22
C GLU A 582 26.68 -8.51 -30.08
N GLN A 583 25.47 -7.97 -29.88
CA GLN A 583 25.23 -7.00 -28.80
C GLN A 583 25.43 -7.57 -27.39
N ILE A 584 24.93 -8.79 -27.09
CA ILE A 584 25.13 -9.40 -25.77
C ILE A 584 26.61 -9.68 -25.47
N ARG A 585 27.39 -9.98 -26.52
CA ARG A 585 28.84 -10.22 -26.45
C ARG A 585 29.64 -8.92 -26.31
N ASP A 586 29.13 -7.83 -26.87
CA ASP A 586 29.77 -6.51 -26.86
C ASP A 586 29.55 -5.76 -25.53
N ILE A 587 28.44 -5.99 -24.81
CA ILE A 587 28.16 -5.34 -23.51
C ILE A 587 29.35 -5.37 -22.53
N PRO A 588 29.97 -6.52 -22.20
CA PRO A 588 31.15 -6.53 -21.32
C PRO A 588 32.32 -5.71 -21.86
N LEU A 589 32.55 -5.76 -23.18
CA LEU A 589 33.66 -5.07 -23.85
C LEU A 589 33.47 -3.54 -23.82
N ARG A 590 32.24 -3.04 -24.03
CA ARG A 590 31.89 -1.61 -23.93
C ARG A 590 32.19 -1.02 -22.56
N HIS A 591 31.95 -1.78 -21.49
CA HIS A 591 32.19 -1.35 -20.11
C HIS A 591 33.59 -1.72 -19.60
N GLY A 592 34.40 -2.41 -20.42
CA GLY A 592 35.77 -2.83 -20.10
C GLY A 592 35.88 -3.99 -19.11
N VAL A 593 34.81 -4.76 -18.91
CA VAL A 593 34.68 -5.84 -17.91
C VAL A 593 34.94 -7.21 -18.54
N ASP A 594 35.87 -7.97 -17.97
CA ASP A 594 36.00 -9.42 -18.26
C ASP A 594 35.10 -10.22 -17.29
N VAL A 595 33.98 -10.74 -17.79
CA VAL A 595 32.96 -11.44 -16.99
C VAL A 595 33.51 -12.68 -16.29
N GLU A 596 34.34 -13.47 -16.97
CA GLU A 596 34.85 -14.74 -16.43
C GLU A 596 35.95 -14.47 -15.39
N GLN A 597 36.86 -13.54 -15.69
CA GLN A 597 37.95 -13.17 -14.79
C GLN A 597 37.42 -12.49 -13.53
N TRP A 598 36.50 -11.52 -13.66
CA TRP A 598 35.91 -10.84 -12.50
C TRP A 598 34.94 -11.72 -11.72
N GLY A 599 34.19 -12.60 -12.38
CA GLY A 599 33.34 -13.59 -11.72
C GLY A 599 34.14 -14.50 -10.79
N ARG A 600 35.22 -15.10 -11.30
CA ARG A 600 36.15 -15.93 -10.51
C ARG A 600 36.86 -15.13 -9.41
N ALA A 601 37.27 -13.89 -9.69
CA ALA A 601 37.88 -13.03 -8.69
C ALA A 601 36.91 -12.81 -7.51
N LEU A 602 35.67 -12.39 -7.78
CA LEU A 602 34.64 -12.16 -6.74
C LEU A 602 34.23 -13.44 -6.00
N GLU A 603 34.19 -14.59 -6.67
CA GLU A 603 33.96 -15.91 -6.06
C GLU A 603 35.10 -16.30 -5.11
N SER A 604 36.35 -16.02 -5.47
CA SER A 604 37.52 -16.31 -4.63
C SER A 604 37.66 -15.46 -3.37
N VAL A 605 36.78 -14.47 -3.16
CA VAL A 605 36.74 -13.60 -1.97
C VAL A 605 36.19 -14.38 -0.77
N THR A 606 37.02 -15.24 -0.18
CA THR A 606 36.70 -16.05 1.02
C THR A 606 36.77 -15.19 2.29
N MET A 607 35.77 -14.32 2.48
CA MET A 607 35.70 -13.43 3.64
C MET A 607 34.54 -13.81 4.53
N THR A 608 34.85 -13.96 5.82
CA THR A 608 33.91 -14.23 6.91
C THR A 608 33.88 -13.02 7.86
N PRO A 609 33.32 -11.87 7.44
CA PRO A 609 32.98 -10.80 8.36
C PRO A 609 31.99 -11.31 9.41
N ASP A 610 31.99 -10.70 10.60
CA ASP A 610 30.98 -10.99 11.62
C ASP A 610 29.60 -10.57 11.10
N GLN A 611 28.57 -11.36 11.38
CA GLN A 611 27.22 -11.12 10.86
C GLN A 611 26.71 -9.71 11.21
N THR A 612 27.04 -9.21 12.41
CA THR A 612 26.73 -7.85 12.85
C THR A 612 27.29 -6.77 11.94
N ASP A 613 28.49 -6.96 11.37
CA ASP A 613 29.12 -5.99 10.48
C ASP A 613 28.51 -6.04 9.08
N ILE A 614 28.10 -7.24 8.63
CA ILE A 614 27.31 -7.42 7.41
C ILE A 614 26.00 -6.62 7.55
N ASP A 615 25.21 -6.92 8.59
CA ASP A 615 23.90 -6.33 8.84
C ASP A 615 24.00 -4.79 8.94
N GLN A 616 24.96 -4.30 9.74
CA GLN A 616 25.18 -2.86 9.90
C GLN A 616 25.62 -2.18 8.59
N SER A 617 26.39 -2.86 7.73
CA SER A 617 26.81 -2.28 6.45
C SER A 617 25.64 -2.09 5.47
N LEU A 618 24.65 -3.00 5.48
CA LEU A 618 23.40 -2.86 4.72
C LEU A 618 22.48 -1.80 5.32
N ILE A 619 22.28 -1.85 6.64
CA ILE A 619 21.41 -0.92 7.39
C ILE A 619 21.89 0.54 7.22
N GLN A 620 23.19 0.78 7.33
CA GLN A 620 23.82 2.10 7.20
C GLN A 620 24.14 2.52 5.75
N LEU A 621 24.05 1.59 4.79
CA LEU A 621 24.60 1.72 3.42
C LEU A 621 26.04 2.25 3.43
N SER A 622 26.88 1.64 4.27
CA SER A 622 28.21 2.14 4.64
C SER A 622 29.25 1.04 4.53
N ILE A 623 30.41 1.38 3.95
CA ILE A 623 31.57 0.47 3.89
C ILE A 623 32.27 0.36 5.25
N THR A 624 32.06 1.30 6.17
CA THR A 624 32.82 1.39 7.44
C THR A 624 32.85 0.09 8.25
N PRO A 625 31.75 -0.67 8.45
CA PRO A 625 31.81 -1.94 9.19
C PRO A 625 32.68 -2.99 8.49
N LEU A 626 32.65 -3.04 7.16
CA LEU A 626 33.43 -3.99 6.35
C LEU A 626 34.84 -3.48 6.00
N TYR A 627 35.25 -2.33 6.52
CA TYR A 627 36.53 -1.70 6.20
C TYR A 627 37.77 -2.60 6.43
N PRO A 628 37.86 -3.42 7.51
CA PRO A 628 38.98 -4.35 7.71
C PRO A 628 39.16 -5.36 6.56
N HIS A 629 38.08 -5.65 5.83
CA HIS A 629 38.05 -6.66 4.77
C HIS A 629 38.41 -6.11 3.38
N LEU A 630 38.32 -4.80 3.20
CA LEU A 630 38.60 -4.12 1.93
C LEU A 630 39.96 -4.48 1.33
N ALA A 631 41.01 -4.55 2.16
CA ALA A 631 42.38 -4.80 1.70
C ALA A 631 42.58 -6.21 1.11
N ALA A 632 41.72 -7.18 1.44
CA ALA A 632 41.76 -8.50 0.81
C ALA A 632 41.01 -8.50 -0.54
N LEU A 633 39.85 -7.84 -0.61
CA LEU A 633 39.13 -7.62 -1.87
C LEU A 633 40.06 -6.95 -2.90
N LEU A 634 40.68 -5.82 -2.55
CA LEU A 634 41.55 -5.05 -3.46
C LEU A 634 42.77 -5.84 -3.99
N LYS A 635 43.26 -6.86 -3.26
CA LYS A 635 44.35 -7.74 -3.72
C LYS A 635 43.89 -8.80 -4.73
N ILE A 636 42.61 -9.13 -4.72
CA ILE A 636 41.99 -10.16 -5.56
C ILE A 636 41.44 -9.54 -6.85
N LEU A 637 40.96 -8.30 -6.78
CA LEU A 637 40.42 -7.59 -7.95
C LEU A 637 41.54 -7.21 -8.93
N HIS A 638 41.32 -7.50 -10.22
CA HIS A 638 42.31 -7.24 -11.26
C HIS A 638 42.31 -5.78 -11.71
N THR A 639 43.49 -5.17 -11.80
CA THR A 639 43.68 -3.81 -12.33
C THR A 639 43.72 -3.81 -13.86
N SER A 640 42.58 -4.13 -14.50
CA SER A 640 42.49 -4.03 -15.96
C SER A 640 42.41 -2.57 -16.42
N SER A 641 43.35 -2.16 -17.27
CA SER A 641 43.33 -0.84 -17.92
C SER A 641 42.12 -0.67 -18.85
N THR A 642 41.54 -1.79 -19.34
CA THR A 642 40.33 -1.78 -20.19
C THR A 642 39.16 -1.06 -19.55
N LEU A 643 39.05 -1.05 -18.21
CA LEU A 643 37.98 -0.33 -17.49
C LEU A 643 38.01 1.20 -17.67
N PHE A 644 39.11 1.75 -18.20
CA PHE A 644 39.34 3.19 -18.34
C PHE A 644 39.70 3.62 -19.78
N THR A 645 39.98 2.69 -20.69
CA THR A 645 40.47 2.99 -22.05
C THR A 645 39.45 2.80 -23.17
N VAL A 646 38.21 2.39 -22.87
CA VAL A 646 37.18 2.20 -23.93
C VAL A 646 36.68 3.54 -24.46
N GLU A 647 36.64 3.69 -25.79
CA GLU A 647 36.12 4.88 -26.48
C GLU A 647 34.71 5.27 -26.04
N TYR A 648 33.87 4.30 -25.67
CA TYR A 648 32.53 4.56 -25.13
C TYR A 648 32.55 5.44 -23.87
N ILE A 649 33.51 5.21 -22.97
CA ILE A 649 33.70 6.01 -21.76
C ILE A 649 34.34 7.36 -22.11
N GLN A 650 35.32 7.38 -23.02
CA GLN A 650 36.01 8.62 -23.41
C GLN A 650 35.08 9.61 -24.13
N ASN A 651 34.14 9.12 -24.95
CA ASN A 651 33.11 9.94 -25.58
C ASN A 651 32.02 10.43 -24.61
N LEU A 652 31.97 9.90 -23.38
CA LEU A 652 31.14 10.40 -22.26
C LEU A 652 31.89 11.40 -21.36
N ASP A 653 33.23 11.40 -21.39
CA ASP A 653 34.10 12.26 -20.57
C ASP A 653 34.76 13.42 -21.36
N LEU A 654 34.53 13.56 -22.67
CA LEU A 654 35.29 14.50 -23.52
C LEU A 654 34.91 15.99 -23.42
N ASP A 655 33.94 16.36 -22.57
CA ASP A 655 33.66 17.75 -22.13
C ASP A 655 34.37 18.08 -20.79
N LEU A 656 35.60 17.59 -20.62
CA LEU A 656 36.45 17.78 -19.43
C LEU A 656 37.09 19.18 -19.36
N ASP A 657 36.26 20.23 -19.34
CA ASP A 657 36.67 21.57 -18.88
C ASP A 657 36.32 21.75 -17.38
N LEU A 658 37.16 22.49 -16.66
CA LEU A 658 37.30 22.32 -15.21
C LEU A 658 36.08 22.79 -14.38
N ASN A 659 35.72 21.96 -13.40
CA ASN A 659 34.82 22.22 -12.26
C ASN A 659 33.32 22.40 -12.57
N GLN A 660 32.55 21.31 -12.54
CA GLN A 660 31.40 21.10 -11.61
C GLN A 660 30.51 19.89 -11.95
N ASN A 661 30.58 19.32 -13.17
CA ASN A 661 29.60 18.34 -13.64
C ASN A 661 30.03 16.87 -13.50
N LEU A 662 29.77 16.26 -12.34
CA LEU A 662 29.73 14.79 -12.11
C LEU A 662 28.52 14.09 -12.79
N ASN A 663 27.90 14.73 -13.78
CA ASN A 663 26.49 14.53 -14.16
C ASN A 663 26.22 14.12 -15.61
N GLN A 664 27.24 13.89 -16.46
CA GLN A 664 27.03 13.15 -17.72
C GLN A 664 26.96 11.64 -17.45
N ARG A 665 25.97 11.23 -16.65
CA ARG A 665 25.59 9.81 -16.54
C ARG A 665 24.76 9.42 -17.76
N VAL A 666 25.04 8.26 -18.35
CA VAL A 666 24.07 7.57 -19.21
C VAL A 666 22.82 7.35 -18.35
N VAL A 667 21.73 8.04 -18.69
CA VAL A 667 20.44 7.85 -18.02
C VAL A 667 19.72 6.75 -18.77
N TYR A 668 19.28 5.72 -18.04
CA TYR A 668 18.51 4.62 -18.59
C TYR A 668 17.03 4.81 -18.22
N ASP A 669 16.13 4.40 -19.12
CA ASP A 669 14.69 4.45 -18.89
C ASP A 669 14.33 3.55 -17.70
N ALA A 670 13.42 4.02 -16.86
CA ALA A 670 13.04 3.27 -15.68
C ALA A 670 12.16 2.03 -15.96
N ILE A 671 11.59 1.91 -17.16
CA ILE A 671 10.64 0.87 -17.54
C ILE A 671 11.20 -0.03 -18.65
N ASP A 672 11.86 0.53 -19.67
CA ASP A 672 12.41 -0.27 -20.77
C ASP A 672 13.95 -0.46 -20.70
N TRP A 673 14.63 0.12 -19.71
CA TRP A 673 16.10 0.19 -19.56
C TRP A 673 16.85 0.63 -20.82
N SER A 674 16.17 1.24 -21.80
CA SER A 674 16.85 1.81 -22.96
C SER A 674 17.58 3.11 -22.59
N ILE A 675 18.60 3.48 -23.36
CA ILE A 675 19.34 4.72 -23.12
C ILE A 675 18.45 5.93 -23.45
N LEU A 676 18.23 6.80 -22.46
CA LEU A 676 17.55 8.07 -22.63
C LEU A 676 18.51 9.09 -23.26
N HIS A 677 18.39 9.27 -24.58
CA HIS A 677 19.12 10.31 -25.28
C HIS A 677 18.62 11.71 -24.89
N ARG A 678 19.53 12.56 -24.38
CA ARG A 678 19.28 14.00 -24.23
C ARG A 678 19.06 14.58 -25.64
N ALA A 679 17.90 15.17 -25.88
CA ALA A 679 17.53 15.68 -27.21
C ALA A 679 18.35 16.93 -27.54
N GLY A 680 19.44 16.76 -28.30
CA GLY A 680 20.44 17.81 -28.50
C GLY A 680 21.19 17.75 -29.84
N ALA A 681 20.49 17.45 -30.95
CA ALA A 681 21.05 17.58 -32.31
C ALA A 681 19.97 17.67 -33.41
N GLY A 682 18.83 18.32 -33.14
CA GLY A 682 17.73 18.49 -34.09
C GLY A 682 17.04 19.81 -33.85
N GLY A 683 17.44 20.84 -34.60
CA GLY A 683 17.02 22.21 -34.32
C GLY A 683 15.62 22.50 -34.83
N ASP A 684 14.71 22.85 -33.92
CA ASP A 684 13.59 23.74 -34.24
C ASP A 684 13.74 25.06 -33.49
N LYS A 685 13.87 26.13 -34.27
CA LYS A 685 13.90 27.50 -33.75
C LYS A 685 12.46 27.89 -33.41
N TYR A 686 12.09 27.89 -32.14
CA TYR A 686 11.35 28.95 -31.42
C TYR A 686 10.74 28.42 -30.12
N GLY A 687 11.18 28.94 -28.98
CA GLY A 687 10.24 29.41 -27.96
C GLY A 687 9.92 28.56 -26.73
N ASP A 688 10.28 27.27 -26.65
CA ASP A 688 10.06 26.49 -25.42
C ASP A 688 11.34 25.75 -24.97
N LYS A 689 11.85 26.14 -23.80
CA LYS A 689 13.07 25.57 -23.17
C LYS A 689 12.76 24.48 -22.15
N THR A 690 11.50 24.09 -21.98
CA THR A 690 11.09 23.10 -20.99
C THR A 690 10.82 21.74 -21.64
N LYS A 691 11.58 20.70 -21.26
CA LYS A 691 11.20 19.32 -21.61
C LYS A 691 10.29 18.79 -20.49
N GLU A 692 9.08 18.35 -20.84
CA GLU A 692 8.25 17.57 -19.92
C GLU A 692 8.86 16.16 -19.82
N VAL A 693 9.26 15.76 -18.61
CA VAL A 693 9.86 14.45 -18.33
C VAL A 693 9.01 13.75 -17.26
N VAL A 694 8.70 12.48 -17.47
CA VAL A 694 8.07 11.65 -16.43
C VAL A 694 9.17 11.12 -15.51
N VAL A 695 9.06 11.39 -14.22
CA VAL A 695 10.01 10.92 -13.21
C VAL A 695 9.29 10.32 -12.02
N CYS A 696 9.93 9.37 -11.33
CA CYS A 696 9.43 8.89 -10.05
C CYS A 696 9.53 9.99 -8.98
N ASP A 697 8.48 10.18 -8.20
CA ASP A 697 8.43 11.12 -7.08
C ASP A 697 9.40 10.80 -5.93
N ARG A 698 9.71 9.51 -5.70
CA ARG A 698 10.63 9.00 -4.67
C ARG A 698 12.08 8.85 -5.16
N CYS A 699 12.34 7.91 -6.08
CA CYS A 699 13.72 7.59 -6.47
C CYS A 699 14.30 8.51 -7.57
N GLY A 700 13.50 9.41 -8.14
CA GLY A 700 13.95 10.39 -9.14
C GLY A 700 14.27 9.84 -10.54
N TRP A 701 14.17 8.52 -10.74
CA TRP A 701 14.35 7.87 -12.05
C TRP A 701 13.38 8.40 -13.10
N GLN A 702 13.79 8.38 -14.37
CA GLN A 702 13.06 8.97 -15.49
C GLN A 702 12.57 7.90 -16.47
N THR A 703 11.46 8.15 -17.17
CA THR A 703 10.98 7.26 -18.25
C THR A 703 10.37 8.05 -19.40
N GLU A 704 10.64 7.60 -20.63
CA GLU A 704 9.94 8.00 -21.85
C GLU A 704 8.83 6.99 -22.23
N ALA A 705 8.74 5.81 -21.61
CA ALA A 705 7.67 4.84 -21.91
C ALA A 705 6.27 5.46 -21.71
N LEU A 706 6.08 6.18 -20.60
CA LEU A 706 4.81 6.83 -20.23
C LEU A 706 4.50 8.14 -21.00
N THR A 707 5.41 8.63 -21.84
CA THR A 707 5.12 9.74 -22.79
C THR A 707 4.80 9.25 -24.20
N LYS A 708 5.18 8.01 -24.55
CA LYS A 708 4.90 7.38 -25.85
C LYS A 708 3.43 6.95 -26.03
N SER A 709 2.63 6.91 -24.96
CA SER A 709 1.23 6.44 -24.94
C SER A 709 0.21 7.46 -25.49
N ALA A 710 0.44 7.94 -26.71
CA ALA A 710 -0.65 8.38 -27.58
C ALA A 710 -1.43 7.13 -28.07
N PRO A 711 -2.77 7.18 -28.22
CA PRO A 711 -3.56 5.99 -28.55
C PRO A 711 -3.27 5.51 -29.97
N ALA A 712 -2.52 4.41 -30.09
CA ALA A 712 -2.45 3.66 -31.33
C ALA A 712 -3.85 3.12 -31.67
N PRO A 713 -4.32 3.24 -32.94
CA PRO A 713 -5.61 2.70 -33.33
C PRO A 713 -5.62 1.17 -33.15
N ALA A 714 -6.74 0.64 -32.64
CA ALA A 714 -6.85 -0.75 -32.25
C ALA A 714 -6.45 -1.72 -33.38
N PRO A 715 -5.54 -2.69 -33.12
CA PRO A 715 -5.22 -3.71 -34.13
C PRO A 715 -6.45 -4.57 -34.41
N ALA A 716 -6.64 -4.91 -35.70
CA ALA A 716 -7.71 -5.81 -36.12
C ALA A 716 -7.57 -7.20 -35.45
N PRO A 717 -8.68 -7.91 -35.17
CA PRO A 717 -8.65 -9.16 -34.41
C PRO A 717 -7.85 -10.25 -35.15
N ALA A 718 -6.72 -10.63 -34.57
CA ALA A 718 -5.94 -11.78 -35.01
C ALA A 718 -6.65 -13.11 -34.65
N PRO A 719 -6.39 -14.22 -35.37
CA PRO A 719 -7.11 -15.47 -35.17
C PRO A 719 -6.83 -16.13 -33.81
N VAL A 720 -7.86 -16.69 -33.21
CA VAL A 720 -7.82 -17.34 -31.89
C VAL A 720 -7.28 -18.77 -32.02
N SER A 721 -5.99 -19.00 -31.76
CA SER A 721 -5.45 -20.37 -31.55
C SER A 721 -4.06 -20.43 -30.89
N ALA A 722 -3.92 -19.91 -29.67
CA ALA A 722 -2.94 -20.36 -28.68
C ALA A 722 -3.42 -19.89 -27.29
N ALA A 723 -3.05 -20.60 -26.21
CA ALA A 723 -3.26 -20.05 -24.87
C ALA A 723 -2.30 -18.87 -24.68
N ASN A 724 -2.83 -17.66 -24.55
CA ASN A 724 -2.02 -16.43 -24.39
C ASN A 724 -1.39 -16.38 -22.99
N THR A 725 -0.36 -17.18 -22.75
CA THR A 725 0.64 -16.93 -21.72
C THR A 725 1.35 -15.63 -22.07
N ILE A 726 1.01 -14.56 -21.35
CA ILE A 726 1.74 -13.28 -21.42
C ILE A 726 3.20 -13.55 -21.05
N SER A 727 4.13 -13.02 -21.84
CA SER A 727 5.57 -13.06 -21.53
C SER A 727 5.82 -12.47 -20.13
N PRO A 728 6.67 -13.08 -19.28
CA PRO A 728 7.03 -12.54 -17.97
C PRO A 728 7.51 -11.09 -18.03
N TRP A 729 8.21 -10.72 -19.11
CA TRP A 729 8.60 -9.34 -19.38
C TRP A 729 7.41 -8.41 -19.59
N ALA A 730 6.43 -8.82 -20.39
CA ALA A 730 5.24 -8.00 -20.68
C ALA A 730 4.33 -7.83 -19.46
N GLU A 731 4.25 -8.85 -18.59
CA GLU A 731 3.56 -8.74 -17.30
C GLU A 731 4.29 -7.78 -16.35
N TRP A 732 5.62 -7.91 -16.21
CA TRP A 732 6.43 -6.98 -15.42
C TRP A 732 6.35 -5.53 -15.95
N LYS A 733 6.43 -5.32 -17.28
CA LYS A 733 6.39 -3.98 -17.90
C LYS A 733 5.08 -3.26 -17.60
N SER A 734 3.95 -3.98 -17.67
CA SER A 734 2.65 -3.44 -17.29
C SER A 734 2.60 -3.01 -15.81
N GLN A 735 3.24 -3.75 -14.90
CA GLN A 735 3.29 -3.39 -13.47
C GLN A 735 4.19 -2.16 -13.23
N ALA A 736 5.32 -2.07 -13.95
CA ALA A 736 6.25 -0.94 -13.86
C ALA A 736 5.67 0.36 -14.45
N GLU A 737 4.79 0.27 -15.45
CA GLU A 737 4.04 1.42 -15.98
C GLU A 737 3.02 1.97 -14.96
N GLU A 738 2.43 1.13 -14.10
CA GLU A 738 1.52 1.56 -13.04
C GLU A 738 2.26 2.28 -11.89
N ASN A 739 3.35 1.70 -11.37
CA ASN A 739 4.11 2.25 -10.26
C ASN A 739 5.62 1.94 -10.38
N CYS A 740 6.47 2.83 -9.87
CA CYS A 740 7.90 2.53 -9.75
C CYS A 740 8.14 1.53 -8.62
N ILE A 741 9.06 0.57 -8.81
CA ILE A 741 9.45 -0.46 -7.82
C ILE A 741 9.73 0.07 -6.40
N CYS A 742 10.24 1.31 -6.26
CA CYS A 742 10.42 1.95 -4.94
C CYS A 742 9.10 2.32 -4.22
N GLY A 743 7.95 1.95 -4.78
CA GLY A 743 6.60 2.32 -4.35
C GLY A 743 6.21 3.76 -4.68
N GLY A 744 7.02 4.46 -5.48
CA GLY A 744 6.79 5.85 -5.89
C GLY A 744 5.92 5.96 -7.14
N THR A 745 5.23 7.09 -7.27
CA THR A 745 4.35 7.38 -8.40
C THR A 745 5.08 8.11 -9.52
N TRP A 746 4.65 7.88 -10.76
CA TRP A 746 5.16 8.56 -11.94
C TRP A 746 4.54 9.95 -12.06
N VAL A 747 5.36 10.99 -11.91
CA VAL A 747 4.94 12.40 -11.97
C VAL A 747 5.61 13.11 -13.13
N ARG A 748 4.84 13.92 -13.85
CA ARG A 748 5.38 14.80 -14.90
C ARG A 748 6.03 16.02 -14.27
N LYS A 749 7.25 16.34 -14.67
CA LYS A 749 7.97 17.56 -14.28
C LYS A 749 8.46 18.26 -15.54
N GLN A 750 8.30 19.58 -15.57
CA GLN A 750 9.04 20.43 -16.51
C GLN A 750 10.48 20.54 -15.99
N VAL A 751 11.44 20.17 -16.84
CA VAL A 751 12.86 20.38 -16.60
C VAL A 751 13.31 21.50 -17.53
N GLU A 752 13.77 22.61 -16.95
CA GLU A 752 14.45 23.65 -17.72
C GLU A 752 15.76 23.08 -18.25
N MET A 753 15.97 23.16 -19.56
CA MET A 753 17.27 22.80 -20.14
C MET A 753 18.22 24.00 -19.98
N GLU A 754 19.20 23.86 -19.07
CA GLU A 754 20.40 24.68 -19.10
C GLU A 754 21.18 24.40 -20.40
N ASP A 755 21.66 25.48 -21.03
CA ASP A 755 22.32 25.50 -22.36
C ASP A 755 23.73 24.88 -22.33
#